data_AF-A0A8R2R8S2-F1
#
_entry.id   AF-A0A8R2R8S2-F1
#
_cell.length_a   1.000
_cell.length_b   1.000
_cell.length_c   1.000
_cell.angle_alpha   90.00
_cell.angle_beta   90.00
_cell.angle_gamma   90.00
#
_symmetry.space_group_name_H-M   'P 1'
#
loop_
_entity.id
_entity.type
_entity.pdbx_description
1 polymer ?
#
loop_
_entity_poly.entity_id
_entity_poly.type
_entity_poly.pdbx_seq_one_letter_code
_entity_poly.pdbx_strand_id
1 'polypeptide(L)'
;MPDGEIRTSLVLAKARVAPLKLTSIPRLELQAAVMGSRMAAAVTEEHDRKPDARVFWTDSATVLTWLRTGSRSYRPFVAHRIAAVEENSTVEEWRWVPTKENVADDATRELPVGFERNHRWFIGPEYLRRHPDDWPVQRTARRAEETGEEKCATLAVSRESLGEAIPDPRRFSKWEKYLRATGRILQFVDLCRRSRERTHYKRTRRNPRSDPTWEKNRKKTTSKTPLNTPRTPEQAVIQWKTLDADTLRRAETLIWRQSQRAAFEEEILTLQRGKQISPASRLRNLSVTYADGILRINGRIGNIEGADVITSPLVLDGSRRETRLMIDFIHRKMHHAGTEATIAECRQSYWVLRLRPVTRSVIHNCLPCRIRKDTPPRPATGDHPPSRLAHHRRPFTYVGLDYFGPYQVTTGRSTQKHYVAIFTCLTTRAVHLEPAASLSTDSAVMALRRMIARRGAPTEIWSDNGTNLRGADKELRQALDKATEHEASLRLIQWRFIPPGAPFMGGAWERMVRAVKAALSATEQPRHPTPEIFHTLLAEAEFTVNSRPLTHVSVSADDPDPLTPNHFLLGGPARVPVPGKFDDADLVGRAHWRAAQRLADVFWSRWLREYLPDLQNRREPHSRGPALKIGDVVIIADGTLPRNTWPRGIIQEVYPGADGITRVVDVRTAGGILRRPAKKIIVLPTMSAAHQGGCSDVNDAARREDVRDGHE
;
A
#
# COMPACT_ATOMS: atom_id res chain seq x y z
N MET A 1 -62.68 55.21 32.13
CA MET A 1 -64.14 55.50 32.09
C MET A 1 -64.63 55.62 33.51
N PRO A 2 -65.70 56.39 33.79
CA PRO A 2 -66.19 56.64 35.15
C PRO A 2 -66.57 55.37 35.95
N ASP A 3 -66.77 54.24 35.27
CA ASP A 3 -67.30 53.00 35.87
C ASP A 3 -66.25 51.91 36.13
N GLY A 4 -64.95 52.22 36.01
CA GLY A 4 -63.87 51.23 36.17
C GLY A 4 -63.80 50.15 35.07
N GLU A 5 -64.68 50.22 34.06
CA GLU A 5 -64.74 49.27 32.95
C GLU A 5 -63.52 49.39 32.03
N ILE A 6 -62.77 48.30 31.86
CA ILE A 6 -61.60 48.21 30.98
C ILE A 6 -62.06 47.79 29.57
N ARG A 7 -61.79 48.63 28.57
CA ARG A 7 -62.08 48.34 27.15
C ARG A 7 -60.79 48.19 26.36
N THR A 8 -60.78 47.20 25.48
CA THR A 8 -59.64 46.82 24.65
C THR A 8 -60.04 46.86 23.18
N SER A 9 -59.20 47.45 22.34
CA SER A 9 -59.42 47.58 20.89
C SER A 9 -58.11 47.43 20.14
N LEU A 10 -58.17 46.81 18.96
CA LEU A 10 -57.04 46.72 18.05
C LEU A 10 -56.74 48.11 17.44
N VAL A 11 -55.50 48.57 17.61
CA VAL A 11 -55.03 49.86 17.05
C VAL A 11 -54.27 49.63 15.74
N LEU A 12 -53.35 48.67 15.75
CA LEU A 12 -52.51 48.36 14.59
C LEU A 12 -52.10 46.88 14.63
N ALA A 13 -52.13 46.21 13.49
CA ALA A 13 -51.59 44.87 13.31
C ALA A 13 -50.63 44.82 12.14
N LYS A 14 -49.58 44.00 12.24
CA LYS A 14 -48.63 43.76 11.16
C LYS A 14 -48.17 42.31 11.20
N ALA A 15 -48.21 41.66 10.05
CA ALA A 15 -47.71 40.30 9.86
C ALA A 15 -46.51 40.31 8.92
N ARG A 16 -45.67 39.27 9.00
CA ARG A 16 -44.55 39.07 8.10
C ARG A 16 -44.51 37.62 7.64
N VAL A 17 -44.34 37.41 6.34
CA VAL A 17 -44.17 36.07 5.77
C VAL A 17 -42.80 35.52 6.20
N ALA A 18 -42.77 34.24 6.59
CA ALA A 18 -41.54 33.56 6.97
C ALA A 18 -40.52 33.61 5.81
N PRO A 19 -39.23 33.90 6.07
CA PRO A 19 -38.20 33.93 5.03
C PRO A 19 -38.05 32.57 4.33
N LEU A 20 -37.79 32.56 3.02
CA LEU A 20 -37.50 31.33 2.25
C LEU A 20 -36.26 30.56 2.77
N LYS A 21 -35.32 31.25 3.42
CA LYS A 21 -34.17 30.62 4.07
C LYS A 21 -34.58 30.07 5.44
N LEU A 22 -34.37 28.77 5.64
CA LEU A 22 -34.55 28.08 6.92
C LEU A 22 -33.91 28.88 8.07
N THR A 23 -34.76 29.40 8.95
CA THR A 23 -34.40 30.17 10.14
C THR A 23 -35.05 29.48 11.33
N SER A 24 -34.32 29.34 12.44
CA SER A 24 -34.87 28.69 13.63
C SER A 24 -36.09 29.44 14.19
N ILE A 25 -37.04 28.71 14.76
CA ILE A 25 -38.27 29.25 15.34
C ILE A 25 -37.97 30.38 16.35
N PRO A 26 -37.02 30.24 17.31
CA PRO A 26 -36.69 31.32 18.24
C PRO A 26 -36.17 32.60 17.58
N ARG A 27 -35.48 32.48 16.42
CA ARG A 27 -35.02 33.64 15.66
C ARG A 27 -36.16 34.36 14.95
N LEU A 28 -37.20 33.65 14.53
CA LEU A 28 -38.41 34.24 13.95
C LEU A 28 -39.24 34.94 15.03
N GLU A 29 -39.40 34.30 16.19
CA GLU A 29 -40.06 34.90 17.35
C GLU A 29 -39.35 36.17 17.83
N LEU A 30 -38.01 36.17 17.89
CA LEU A 30 -37.23 37.38 18.21
C LEU A 30 -37.43 38.50 17.18
N GLN A 31 -37.62 38.15 15.90
CA GLN A 31 -37.95 39.16 14.89
C GLN A 31 -39.36 39.73 15.07
N ALA A 32 -40.31 38.92 15.51
CA ALA A 32 -41.64 39.41 15.87
C ALA A 32 -41.54 40.39 17.05
N ALA A 33 -40.71 40.11 18.05
CA ALA A 33 -40.45 41.03 19.16
C ALA A 33 -39.87 42.38 18.70
N VAL A 34 -38.88 42.36 17.78
CA VAL A 34 -38.33 43.60 17.18
C VAL A 34 -39.39 44.37 16.40
N MET A 35 -40.30 43.68 15.71
CA MET A 35 -41.40 44.33 14.99
C MET A 35 -42.38 44.99 15.97
N GLY A 36 -42.76 44.27 17.02
CA GLY A 36 -43.66 44.76 18.06
C GLY A 36 -43.11 45.99 18.77
N SER A 37 -41.83 46.01 19.15
CA SER A 37 -41.21 47.17 19.82
C SER A 37 -41.20 48.42 18.94
N ARG A 38 -40.89 48.27 17.65
CA ARG A 38 -40.93 49.38 16.68
C ARG A 38 -42.34 49.88 16.40
N MET A 39 -43.32 48.97 16.33
CA MET A 39 -44.72 49.35 16.15
C MET A 39 -45.24 50.13 17.35
N ALA A 40 -44.92 49.69 18.57
CA ALA A 40 -45.30 50.41 19.77
C ALA A 40 -44.65 51.79 19.85
N ALA A 41 -43.38 51.92 19.43
CA ALA A 41 -42.72 53.22 19.31
C ALA A 41 -43.45 54.14 18.33
N ALA A 42 -43.77 53.66 17.12
CA ALA A 42 -44.51 54.44 16.12
C ALA A 42 -45.91 54.84 16.60
N VAL A 43 -46.68 53.93 17.22
CA VAL A 43 -47.99 54.25 17.78
C VAL A 43 -47.88 55.31 18.89
N THR A 44 -46.86 55.20 19.74
CA THR A 44 -46.61 56.18 20.82
C THR A 44 -46.22 57.54 20.26
N GLU A 45 -45.43 57.60 19.19
CA GLU A 45 -45.01 58.84 18.53
C GLU A 45 -46.18 59.55 17.84
N GLU A 46 -46.97 58.80 17.06
CA GLU A 46 -48.02 59.36 16.19
C GLU A 46 -49.37 59.60 16.88
N HIS A 47 -49.68 58.94 18.00
CA HIS A 47 -50.94 59.21 18.70
C HIS A 47 -50.89 60.51 19.49
N ASP A 48 -51.93 61.34 19.35
CA ASP A 48 -52.11 62.59 20.10
C ASP A 48 -52.21 62.33 21.62
N ARG A 49 -52.87 61.24 22.01
CA ARG A 49 -52.95 60.79 23.40
C ARG A 49 -51.87 59.75 23.68
N LYS A 50 -50.87 60.13 24.46
CA LYS A 50 -49.78 59.23 24.86
C LYS A 50 -50.30 58.17 25.85
N PRO A 51 -49.94 56.89 25.67
CA PRO A 51 -50.32 55.84 26.61
C PRO A 51 -49.59 56.00 27.93
N ASP A 52 -50.30 55.81 29.06
CA ASP A 52 -49.73 55.89 30.40
C ASP A 52 -48.78 54.73 30.72
N ALA A 53 -48.96 53.58 30.08
CA ALA A 53 -48.12 52.39 30.23
C ALA A 53 -48.07 51.57 28.94
N ARG A 54 -46.98 50.80 28.76
CA ARG A 54 -46.79 49.86 27.64
C ARG A 54 -46.39 48.50 28.18
N VAL A 55 -47.02 47.46 27.66
CA VAL A 55 -46.74 46.07 28.02
C VAL A 55 -46.65 45.24 26.75
N PHE A 56 -45.55 44.52 26.59
CA PHE A 56 -45.31 43.62 25.48
C PHE A 56 -45.57 42.18 25.91
N TRP A 57 -46.26 41.41 25.08
CA TRP A 57 -46.59 40.01 25.36
C TRP A 57 -45.94 39.11 24.32
N THR A 58 -45.30 38.04 24.79
CA THR A 58 -44.79 36.97 23.94
C THR A 58 -45.00 35.62 24.62
N ASP A 59 -45.35 34.61 23.84
CA ASP A 59 -45.47 33.23 24.33
C ASP A 59 -44.14 32.46 24.26
N SER A 60 -43.13 33.02 23.58
CA SER A 60 -41.79 32.47 23.51
C SER A 60 -41.01 32.68 24.80
N ALA A 61 -40.88 31.60 25.58
CA ALA A 61 -40.01 31.58 26.75
C ALA A 61 -38.55 31.89 26.38
N THR A 62 -38.08 31.42 25.22
CA THR A 62 -36.71 31.62 24.73
C THR A 62 -36.41 33.10 24.47
N VAL A 63 -37.33 33.82 23.81
CA VAL A 63 -37.16 35.26 23.56
C VAL A 63 -37.13 36.04 24.87
N LEU A 64 -37.98 35.72 25.84
CA LEU A 64 -37.95 36.35 27.16
C LEU A 64 -36.64 36.10 27.89
N THR A 65 -36.10 34.88 27.83
CA THR A 65 -34.78 34.58 28.42
C THR A 65 -33.67 35.38 27.74
N TRP A 66 -33.71 35.49 26.41
CA TRP A 66 -32.76 36.27 25.64
C TRP A 66 -32.78 37.76 26.01
N LEU A 67 -33.97 38.37 26.13
CA LEU A 67 -34.13 39.77 26.54
C LEU A 67 -33.64 39.99 27.98
N ARG A 68 -33.94 39.08 28.92
CA ARG A 68 -33.48 39.17 30.31
C ARG A 68 -31.97 39.02 30.48
N THR A 69 -31.33 38.25 29.61
CA THR A 69 -29.87 37.98 29.68
C THR A 69 -29.04 39.09 29.01
N GLY A 70 -29.63 39.82 28.07
CA GLY A 70 -29.03 40.98 27.40
C GLY A 70 -28.17 40.65 26.17
N SER A 71 -28.01 41.66 25.30
CA SER A 71 -27.40 41.52 23.96
C SER A 71 -25.95 41.00 23.93
N ARG A 72 -25.16 41.22 24.99
CA ARG A 72 -23.72 40.88 25.03
C ARG A 72 -23.45 39.38 25.07
N SER A 73 -24.40 38.59 25.55
CA SER A 73 -24.25 37.16 25.83
C SER A 73 -24.54 36.27 24.62
N TYR A 74 -24.94 36.83 23.47
CA TYR A 74 -25.36 36.05 22.29
C TYR A 74 -24.56 36.40 21.02
N ARG A 75 -24.60 35.49 20.03
CA ARG A 75 -24.00 35.64 18.70
C ARG A 75 -24.58 36.85 17.94
N PRO A 76 -23.88 37.37 16.91
CA PRO A 76 -24.22 38.65 16.27
C PRO A 76 -25.68 38.78 15.80
N PHE A 77 -26.29 37.70 15.29
CA PHE A 77 -27.69 37.76 14.86
C PHE A 77 -28.60 38.13 16.03
N VAL A 78 -28.61 37.31 17.09
CA VAL A 78 -29.47 37.48 18.27
C VAL A 78 -29.10 38.76 19.02
N ALA A 79 -27.80 39.02 19.25
CA ALA A 79 -27.31 40.21 19.93
C ALA A 79 -27.81 41.52 19.31
N HIS A 80 -27.74 41.65 17.98
CA HIS A 80 -28.17 42.87 17.30
C HIS A 80 -29.69 43.08 17.37
N ARG A 81 -30.48 42.00 17.44
CA ARG A 81 -31.95 42.11 17.51
C ARG A 81 -32.41 42.39 18.94
N ILE A 82 -31.74 41.82 19.94
CA ILE A 82 -31.95 42.22 21.35
C ILE A 82 -31.63 43.72 21.50
N ALA A 83 -30.50 44.20 20.97
CA ALA A 83 -30.16 45.62 21.03
C ALA A 83 -31.24 46.51 20.39
N ALA A 84 -31.80 46.11 19.25
CA ALA A 84 -32.90 46.85 18.61
C ALA A 84 -34.22 46.84 19.42
N VAL A 85 -34.46 45.80 20.24
CA VAL A 85 -35.57 45.76 21.19
C VAL A 85 -35.28 46.67 22.39
N GLU A 86 -34.06 46.60 22.94
CA GLU A 86 -33.57 47.44 24.05
C GLU A 86 -33.55 48.94 23.70
N GLU A 87 -33.42 49.31 22.41
CA GLU A 87 -33.54 50.70 21.94
C GLU A 87 -34.96 51.29 22.11
N ASN A 88 -36.00 50.46 22.10
CA ASN A 88 -37.41 50.91 22.06
C ASN A 88 -38.23 50.47 23.29
N SER A 89 -37.72 49.54 24.10
CA SER A 89 -38.41 48.96 25.26
C SER A 89 -37.42 48.55 26.36
N THR A 90 -37.90 48.42 27.59
CA THR A 90 -37.13 47.86 28.71
C THR A 90 -37.56 46.42 29.02
N VAL A 91 -36.70 45.65 29.69
CA VAL A 91 -36.95 44.23 29.98
C VAL A 91 -38.19 44.04 30.85
N GLU A 92 -38.50 45.00 31.72
CA GLU A 92 -39.64 44.98 32.64
C GLU A 92 -40.99 45.14 31.93
N GLU A 93 -41.01 45.74 30.73
CA GLU A 93 -42.22 45.87 29.91
C GLU A 93 -42.64 44.55 29.26
N TRP A 94 -41.77 43.52 29.24
CA TRP A 94 -42.03 42.23 28.57
C TRP A 94 -42.61 41.17 29.51
N ARG A 95 -43.79 40.65 29.16
CA ARG A 95 -44.50 39.59 29.89
C ARG A 95 -44.74 38.35 29.03
N TRP A 96 -44.92 37.23 29.72
CA TRP A 96 -45.25 35.95 29.10
C TRP A 96 -46.77 35.78 28.98
N VAL A 97 -47.24 35.32 27.83
CA VAL A 97 -48.64 34.89 27.62
C VAL A 97 -48.69 33.41 27.24
N PRO A 98 -49.64 32.61 27.73
CA PRO A 98 -49.85 31.25 27.23
C PRO A 98 -50.13 31.27 25.72
N THR A 99 -49.51 30.38 24.94
CA THR A 99 -49.72 30.30 23.47
C THR A 99 -51.21 30.24 23.09
N LYS A 100 -52.06 29.55 23.86
CA LYS A 100 -53.51 29.48 23.61
C LYS A 100 -54.23 30.83 23.75
N GLU A 101 -53.68 31.74 24.55
CA GLU A 101 -54.22 33.07 24.82
C GLU A 101 -53.51 34.17 23.98
N ASN A 102 -52.48 33.80 23.21
CA ASN A 102 -51.79 34.71 22.30
C ASN A 102 -52.65 34.98 21.06
N VAL A 103 -53.31 36.14 21.05
CA VAL A 103 -54.17 36.58 19.95
C VAL A 103 -53.41 36.76 18.63
N ALA A 104 -52.09 37.00 18.66
CA ALA A 104 -51.28 37.15 17.46
C ALA A 104 -51.32 35.89 16.55
N ASP A 105 -51.51 34.70 17.15
CA ASP A 105 -51.56 33.43 16.42
C ASP A 105 -52.85 33.26 15.60
N ASP A 106 -53.93 33.95 15.96
CA ASP A 106 -55.20 33.84 15.23
C ASP A 106 -55.12 34.42 13.83
N ALA A 107 -54.18 35.35 13.59
CA ALA A 107 -53.93 35.93 12.27
C ALA A 107 -52.79 35.25 11.49
N THR A 108 -52.07 34.30 12.10
CA THR A 108 -51.00 33.54 11.43
C THR A 108 -51.47 32.15 10.97
N ARG A 109 -52.70 31.76 11.32
CA ARG A 109 -53.35 30.49 10.95
C ARG A 109 -54.54 30.72 10.00
N GLU A 110 -55.07 29.65 9.39
CA GLU A 110 -56.26 29.70 8.52
C GLU A 110 -57.44 30.41 9.23
N LEU A 111 -58.21 31.22 8.49
CA LEU A 111 -59.27 32.09 9.03
C LEU A 111 -60.23 31.30 9.95
N PRO A 112 -60.32 31.63 11.25
CA PRO A 112 -61.23 30.96 12.17
C PRO A 112 -62.70 31.16 11.77
N VAL A 113 -63.54 30.15 11.99
CA VAL A 113 -65.00 30.28 11.84
C VAL A 113 -65.51 31.34 12.82
N GLY A 114 -66.19 32.39 12.34
CA GLY A 114 -66.69 33.49 13.18
C GLY A 114 -65.70 34.64 13.43
N PHE A 115 -64.81 34.95 12.47
CA PHE A 115 -63.91 36.10 12.50
C PHE A 115 -64.64 37.44 12.27
N GLU A 116 -65.59 37.76 13.15
CA GLU A 116 -66.40 38.98 13.13
C GLU A 116 -65.82 40.06 14.06
N ARG A 117 -66.44 41.26 14.11
CA ARG A 117 -65.97 42.39 14.94
C ARG A 117 -65.84 42.07 16.44
N ASN A 118 -66.57 41.07 16.93
CA ASN A 118 -66.52 40.62 18.33
C ASN A 118 -65.44 39.56 18.60
N HIS A 119 -64.66 39.17 17.58
CA HIS A 119 -63.58 38.20 17.74
C HIS A 119 -62.44 38.76 18.60
N ARG A 120 -61.78 37.90 19.39
CA ARG A 120 -60.67 38.28 20.30
C ARG A 120 -59.50 38.98 19.60
N TRP A 121 -59.38 38.85 18.29
CA TRP A 121 -58.47 39.62 17.44
C TRP A 121 -58.70 41.12 17.50
N PHE A 122 -59.97 41.56 17.41
CA PHE A 122 -60.32 42.99 17.36
C PHE A 122 -60.52 43.58 18.76
N ILE A 123 -61.10 42.81 19.67
CA ILE A 123 -61.42 43.26 21.02
C ILE A 123 -60.37 42.86 22.06
N GLY A 124 -59.29 42.19 21.68
CA GLY A 124 -58.26 41.69 22.59
C GLY A 124 -58.71 40.48 23.46
N PRO A 125 -57.74 39.77 24.07
CA PRO A 125 -58.03 38.64 24.93
C PRO A 125 -58.70 39.07 26.24
N GLU A 126 -59.46 38.15 26.84
CA GLU A 126 -60.29 38.43 28.02
C GLU A 126 -59.49 38.90 29.23
N TYR A 127 -58.29 38.35 29.45
CA TYR A 127 -57.45 38.71 30.60
C TYR A 127 -57.04 40.20 30.61
N LEU A 128 -56.95 40.86 29.44
CA LEU A 128 -56.64 42.30 29.38
C LEU A 128 -57.79 43.19 29.85
N ARG A 129 -59.02 42.65 29.93
CA ARG A 129 -60.19 43.34 30.49
C ARG A 129 -60.34 43.12 32.00
N ARG A 130 -59.52 42.24 32.59
CA ARG A 130 -59.48 41.97 34.04
C ARG A 130 -58.41 42.83 34.72
N HIS A 131 -58.42 42.86 36.05
CA HIS A 131 -57.45 43.62 36.84
C HIS A 131 -56.02 43.10 36.57
N PRO A 132 -54.97 43.96 36.58
CA PRO A 132 -53.60 43.54 36.31
C PRO A 132 -53.04 42.41 37.17
N ASP A 133 -53.63 42.18 38.36
CA ASP A 133 -53.28 41.07 39.26
C ASP A 133 -53.77 39.71 38.73
N ASP A 134 -54.81 39.71 37.89
CA ASP A 134 -55.37 38.51 37.27
C ASP A 134 -54.70 38.18 35.92
N TRP A 135 -53.69 38.96 35.51
CA TRP A 135 -52.98 38.73 34.26
C TRP A 135 -52.12 37.46 34.30
N PRO A 136 -51.85 36.81 33.15
CA PRO A 136 -51.04 35.62 33.11
C PRO A 136 -49.64 35.85 33.70
N VAL A 137 -49.28 35.01 34.68
CA VAL A 137 -47.93 34.99 35.29
C VAL A 137 -47.19 33.75 34.83
N GLN A 138 -45.91 33.91 34.49
CA GLN A 138 -45.04 32.79 34.12
C GLN A 138 -44.85 31.84 35.32
N ARG A 139 -45.59 30.73 35.36
CA ARG A 139 -45.42 29.68 36.38
C ARG A 139 -44.10 28.93 36.11
N THR A 140 -43.07 29.29 36.88
CA THR A 140 -41.76 28.62 36.95
C THR A 140 -40.88 28.77 35.71
N ALA A 141 -39.75 29.47 35.84
CA ALA A 141 -38.73 29.58 34.80
C ALA A 141 -38.09 28.21 34.54
N ARG A 142 -38.63 27.45 33.58
CA ARG A 142 -37.89 26.31 33.01
C ARG A 142 -36.57 26.86 32.49
N ARG A 143 -35.45 26.27 32.94
CA ARG A 143 -34.10 26.59 32.44
C ARG A 143 -34.17 26.49 30.91
N ALA A 144 -33.97 27.61 30.21
CA ALA A 144 -33.98 27.59 28.76
C ALA A 144 -32.92 26.60 28.28
N GLU A 145 -33.31 25.67 27.41
CA GLU A 145 -32.37 24.74 26.78
C GLU A 145 -31.33 25.55 25.97
N GLU A 146 -30.06 25.11 25.99
CA GLU A 146 -29.00 25.80 25.26
C GLU A 146 -29.37 25.89 23.77
N THR A 147 -29.57 27.11 23.29
CA THR A 147 -30.05 27.36 21.92
C THR A 147 -28.92 27.31 20.89
N GLY A 148 -27.67 27.22 21.35
CA GLY A 148 -26.46 27.31 20.52
C GLY A 148 -26.15 28.73 20.05
N GLU A 149 -26.96 29.71 20.43
CA GLU A 149 -26.80 31.14 20.11
C GLU A 149 -26.02 31.90 21.19
N GLU A 150 -25.82 31.30 22.37
CA GLU A 150 -25.04 31.83 23.47
C GLU A 150 -23.57 31.99 23.03
N LYS A 151 -22.97 33.14 23.31
CA LYS A 151 -21.52 33.32 23.26
C LYS A 151 -20.94 32.54 24.44
N CYS A 152 -20.30 31.42 24.15
CA CYS A 152 -19.46 30.74 25.12
C CYS A 152 -18.30 31.67 25.50
N ALA A 153 -18.46 32.42 26.59
CA ALA A 153 -17.33 33.05 27.25
C ALA A 153 -16.54 31.91 27.90
N THR A 154 -15.54 31.37 27.20
CA THR A 154 -14.50 30.53 27.81
C THR A 154 -13.68 31.38 28.79
N LEU A 155 -14.27 31.69 29.94
CA LEU A 155 -13.55 32.00 31.16
C LEU A 155 -13.19 30.65 31.78
N ALA A 156 -12.19 30.00 31.22
CA ALA A 156 -11.49 28.93 31.88
C ALA A 156 -10.69 29.54 33.04
N VAL A 157 -11.35 29.75 34.19
CA VAL A 157 -10.65 29.86 35.47
C VAL A 157 -10.34 28.43 35.91
N SER A 158 -9.49 27.75 35.13
CA SER A 158 -8.68 26.68 35.68
C SER A 158 -7.42 27.38 36.20
N ARG A 159 -7.25 27.36 37.53
CA ARG A 159 -5.99 27.69 38.19
C ARG A 159 -4.97 26.56 38.05
N GLU A 160 -5.12 25.67 37.08
CA GLU A 160 -3.99 24.91 36.58
C GLU A 160 -3.13 25.90 35.81
N SER A 161 -1.85 26.01 36.17
CA SER A 161 -0.84 26.63 35.33
C SER A 161 -1.14 26.29 33.87
N LEU A 162 -1.34 27.28 33.00
CA LEU A 162 -1.43 27.07 31.55
C LEU A 162 -0.24 26.20 31.15
N GLY A 163 -0.45 24.88 31.08
CA GLY A 163 0.53 23.95 30.57
C GLY A 163 0.87 24.46 29.19
N GLU A 164 2.15 24.63 28.90
CA GLU A 164 2.61 25.13 27.60
C GLU A 164 1.94 24.27 26.52
N ALA A 165 0.97 24.85 25.80
CA ALA A 165 0.07 24.07 24.96
C ALA A 165 0.85 23.51 23.77
N ILE A 166 1.28 22.25 23.87
CA ILE A 166 1.95 21.52 22.80
C ILE A 166 0.89 20.96 21.85
N PRO A 167 1.13 20.96 20.52
CA PRO A 167 0.27 20.23 19.59
C PRO A 167 0.09 18.76 19.98
N ASP A 168 -1.09 18.19 19.72
CA ASP A 168 -1.29 16.74 19.92
C ASP A 168 -0.38 15.94 18.97
N PRO A 169 0.55 15.11 19.49
CA PRO A 169 1.50 14.34 18.69
C PRO A 169 0.83 13.32 17.76
N ARG A 170 -0.41 12.90 18.04
CA ARG A 170 -1.19 11.97 17.19
C ARG A 170 -1.53 12.58 15.84
N ARG A 171 -1.57 13.92 15.75
CA ARG A 171 -1.81 14.65 14.50
C ARG A 171 -0.61 14.69 13.56
N PHE A 172 0.54 14.16 13.99
CA PHE A 172 1.78 14.20 13.23
C PHE A 172 2.26 12.81 12.83
N SER A 173 2.81 12.74 11.62
CA SER A 173 3.44 11.54 11.04
C SER A 173 4.96 11.63 10.95
N LYS A 174 5.55 12.81 11.20
CA LYS A 174 7.01 13.05 11.16
C LYS A 174 7.44 13.87 12.38
N TRP A 175 8.55 13.48 13.01
CA TRP A 175 9.14 14.20 14.14
C TRP A 175 9.46 15.66 13.83
N GLU A 176 10.11 15.94 12.71
CA GLU A 176 10.52 17.31 12.35
C GLU A 176 9.33 18.26 12.21
N LYS A 177 8.20 17.77 11.70
CA LYS A 177 6.97 18.56 11.59
C LYS A 177 6.40 18.89 12.98
N TYR A 178 6.42 17.92 13.88
CA TYR A 178 5.97 18.09 15.26
C TYR A 178 6.86 19.08 16.02
N LEU A 179 8.19 18.94 15.89
CA LEU A 179 9.18 19.83 16.48
C LEU A 179 9.02 21.28 15.96
N ARG A 180 8.92 21.45 14.64
CA ARG A 180 8.75 22.78 14.03
C ARG A 180 7.41 23.41 14.41
N ALA A 181 6.31 22.65 14.45
CA ALA A 181 5.02 23.17 14.87
C ALA A 181 5.06 23.67 16.32
N THR A 182 5.69 22.91 17.21
CA THR A 182 5.91 23.31 18.60
C THR A 182 6.79 24.57 18.68
N GLY A 183 7.88 24.62 17.90
CA GLY A 183 8.73 25.81 17.80
C GLY A 183 8.00 27.05 17.29
N ARG A 184 7.07 26.91 16.33
CA ARG A 184 6.23 28.02 15.84
C ARG A 184 5.27 28.53 16.92
N ILE A 185 4.70 27.63 17.72
CA ILE A 185 3.85 28.02 18.84
C ILE A 185 4.67 28.78 19.89
N LEU A 186 5.88 28.30 20.23
CA LEU A 186 6.76 29.03 21.14
C LEU A 186 7.15 30.40 20.60
N GLN A 187 7.51 30.49 19.31
CA GLN A 187 7.80 31.76 18.66
C GLN A 187 6.60 32.71 18.71
N PHE A 188 5.38 32.20 18.50
CA PHE A 188 4.15 32.99 18.60
C PHE A 188 3.88 33.46 20.03
N VAL A 189 4.03 32.57 21.03
CA VAL A 189 3.88 32.91 22.45
C VAL A 189 4.88 33.99 22.85
N ASP A 190 6.14 33.88 22.43
CA ASP A 190 7.18 34.89 22.71
C ASP A 190 6.84 36.25 22.06
N LEU A 191 6.28 36.25 20.84
CA LEU A 191 5.80 37.48 20.19
C LEU A 191 4.61 38.11 20.93
N CYS A 192 3.64 37.31 21.37
CA CYS A 192 2.49 37.78 22.13
C CYS A 192 2.89 38.35 23.50
N ARG A 193 3.85 37.72 24.19
CA ARG A 193 4.39 38.20 25.48
C ARG A 193 5.07 39.56 25.30
N ARG A 194 5.93 39.73 24.28
CA ARG A 194 6.56 41.02 23.96
C ARG A 194 5.56 42.12 23.57
N SER A 195 4.42 41.75 22.98
CA SER A 195 3.37 42.73 22.63
C SER A 195 2.64 43.28 23.86
N ARG A 196 2.48 42.48 24.92
CA ARG A 196 1.87 42.93 26.19
C ARG A 196 2.75 43.93 26.94
N GLU A 197 4.07 43.82 26.84
CA GLU A 197 5.01 44.77 27.47
C GLU A 197 5.02 46.15 26.78
N ARG A 198 4.59 46.27 25.51
CA ARG A 198 4.66 47.52 24.73
C ARG A 198 3.39 48.38 24.77
N THR A 199 2.29 47.90 25.34
CA THR A 199 1.07 48.70 25.49
C THR A 199 1.21 49.67 26.67
N HIS A 200 1.97 50.76 26.48
CA HIS A 200 1.85 51.95 27.31
C HIS A 200 0.50 52.63 27.00
N TYR A 201 -0.31 52.82 28.03
CA TYR A 201 -1.59 53.52 27.98
C TYR A 201 -1.42 54.95 27.41
N LYS A 202 -2.32 55.37 26.51
CA LYS A 202 -2.50 56.80 26.21
C LYS A 202 -3.13 57.47 27.43
N ARG A 203 -2.50 58.52 27.93
CA ARG A 203 -3.01 59.38 29.02
C ARG A 203 -4.41 59.91 28.65
N THR A 204 -5.46 59.52 29.38
CA THR A 204 -6.81 60.08 29.23
C THR A 204 -7.05 61.18 30.26
N ARG A 205 -7.94 62.15 29.97
CA ARG A 205 -8.20 63.36 30.78
C ARG A 205 -8.65 63.11 32.23
N ARG A 206 -8.92 61.86 32.64
CA ARG A 206 -9.54 61.52 33.94
C ARG A 206 -8.58 61.13 35.07
N ASN A 207 -7.26 61.08 34.88
CA ASN A 207 -6.33 60.70 35.96
C ASN A 207 -5.07 61.60 36.03
N PRO A 208 -5.10 62.73 36.77
CA PRO A 208 -3.99 63.68 36.74
C PRO A 208 -2.86 63.50 37.76
N ARG A 209 -2.90 62.59 38.77
CA ARG A 209 -1.96 62.72 39.91
C ARG A 209 -1.22 61.49 40.46
N SER A 210 -1.37 60.27 39.93
CA SER A 210 -0.80 59.08 40.61
C SER A 210 0.43 58.42 39.97
N ASP A 211 1.07 59.00 38.96
CA ASP A 211 2.21 58.34 38.30
C ASP A 211 3.43 59.28 38.15
N PRO A 212 4.41 59.20 39.07
CA PRO A 212 5.64 59.99 39.04
C PRO A 212 6.66 59.50 38.00
N THR A 213 6.40 58.39 37.28
CA THR A 213 7.34 57.82 36.29
C THR A 213 7.01 58.17 34.85
N TRP A 214 6.04 59.08 34.62
CA TRP A 214 5.64 59.46 33.27
C TRP A 214 6.63 60.46 32.64
N GLU A 215 7.40 60.01 31.63
CA GLU A 215 8.20 60.90 30.77
C GLU A 215 7.56 61.15 29.40
N LYS A 216 7.69 62.39 28.92
CA LYS A 216 7.16 62.87 27.65
C LYS A 216 8.08 62.40 26.51
N ASN A 217 7.57 61.55 25.62
CA ASN A 217 8.32 61.07 24.45
C ASN A 217 9.02 62.23 23.71
N ARG A 218 10.36 62.24 23.72
CA ARG A 218 11.18 63.16 22.93
C ARG A 218 10.82 62.98 21.46
N LYS A 219 10.45 64.07 20.78
CA LYS A 219 10.12 64.08 19.35
C LYS A 219 11.28 63.42 18.59
N LYS A 220 11.02 62.28 17.93
CA LYS A 220 11.95 61.69 16.97
C LYS A 220 12.20 62.72 15.88
N THR A 221 13.45 63.15 15.77
CA THR A 221 14.00 63.93 14.68
C THR A 221 13.71 63.20 13.37
N THR A 222 12.94 63.84 12.50
CA THR A 222 12.61 63.36 11.16
C THR A 222 13.87 63.40 10.29
N SER A 223 14.55 62.26 10.13
CA SER A 223 15.42 62.07 8.96
C SER A 223 14.52 61.83 7.75
N LYS A 224 14.62 62.72 6.77
CA LYS A 224 13.92 62.62 5.48
C LYS A 224 14.38 61.34 4.78
N THR A 225 13.49 60.36 4.69
CA THR A 225 13.60 59.27 3.70
C THR A 225 12.54 59.56 2.63
N PRO A 226 12.83 59.41 1.32
CA PRO A 226 11.89 59.84 0.28
C PRO A 226 10.60 59.03 0.33
N LEU A 227 9.47 59.69 0.09
CA LEU A 227 8.17 59.04 -0.09
C LEU A 227 8.25 58.07 -1.28
N ASN A 228 8.21 56.77 -0.98
CA ASN A 228 7.86 55.75 -1.98
C ASN A 228 6.33 55.58 -1.98
N THR A 229 5.76 55.94 -3.12
CA THR A 229 4.59 55.39 -3.83
C THR A 229 3.54 54.52 -3.08
N PRO A 230 2.24 54.64 -3.43
CA PRO A 230 1.19 53.80 -2.86
C PRO A 230 1.45 52.34 -3.23
N ARG A 231 1.71 51.51 -2.21
CA ARG A 231 1.83 50.05 -2.37
C ARG A 231 0.49 49.48 -2.82
N THR A 232 0.45 48.92 -4.02
CA THR A 232 -0.57 47.94 -4.42
C THR A 232 -0.58 46.76 -3.43
N PRO A 233 -1.72 46.08 -3.19
CA PRO A 233 -1.83 44.99 -2.21
C PRO A 233 -0.97 43.76 -2.52
N GLU A 234 -0.35 43.68 -3.70
CA GLU A 234 0.28 42.47 -4.23
C GLU A 234 1.76 42.29 -3.84
N GLN A 235 2.35 43.22 -3.09
CA GLN A 235 3.79 43.13 -2.72
C GLN A 235 4.09 43.45 -1.24
N ALA A 236 3.19 43.10 -0.32
CA ALA A 236 3.61 42.86 1.05
C ALA A 236 4.37 41.52 1.09
N VAL A 237 5.68 41.54 0.85
CA VAL A 237 6.54 40.37 1.09
C VAL A 237 6.39 40.01 2.57
N ILE A 238 5.61 38.97 2.86
CA ILE A 238 5.50 38.39 4.20
C ILE A 238 6.91 37.92 4.57
N GLN A 239 7.64 38.71 5.36
CA GLN A 239 8.89 38.26 5.94
C GLN A 239 8.58 37.15 6.94
N TRP A 240 8.64 35.91 6.47
CA TRP A 240 8.56 34.74 7.33
C TRP A 240 9.74 34.77 8.29
N LYS A 241 9.49 35.04 9.57
CA LYS A 241 10.52 34.92 10.60
C LYS A 241 11.03 33.48 10.61
N THR A 242 12.32 33.27 10.43
CA THR A 242 12.93 31.94 10.51
C THR A 242 12.83 31.39 11.93
N LEU A 243 12.81 30.07 12.07
CA LEU A 243 12.91 29.40 13.37
C LEU A 243 14.39 29.32 13.73
N ASP A 244 14.77 29.92 14.85
CA ASP A 244 16.13 29.84 15.36
C ASP A 244 16.40 28.47 16.00
N ALA A 245 17.68 28.05 15.98
CA ALA A 245 18.13 26.79 16.57
C ALA A 245 17.82 26.73 18.07
N ASP A 246 17.94 27.86 18.78
CA ASP A 246 17.57 27.93 20.20
C ASP A 246 16.08 27.66 20.44
N THR A 247 15.22 28.19 19.57
CA THR A 247 13.77 27.94 19.64
C THR A 247 13.43 26.48 19.42
N LEU A 248 14.15 25.80 18.51
CA LEU A 248 13.98 24.37 18.27
C LEU A 248 14.48 23.52 19.45
N ARG A 249 15.61 23.88 20.08
CA ARG A 249 16.08 23.22 21.32
C ARG A 249 15.08 23.38 22.46
N ARG A 250 14.55 24.59 22.66
CA ARG A 250 13.47 24.85 23.63
C ARG A 250 12.23 24.02 23.33
N ALA A 251 11.83 23.92 22.06
CA ALA A 251 10.70 23.10 21.64
C ALA A 251 10.92 21.61 21.92
N GLU A 252 12.10 21.08 21.64
CA GLU A 252 12.45 19.68 21.91
C GLU A 252 12.41 19.37 23.41
N THR A 253 13.07 20.20 24.23
CA THR A 253 13.06 20.08 25.69
C THR A 253 11.64 20.07 26.25
N LEU A 254 10.79 20.94 25.72
CA LEU A 254 9.41 21.10 26.15
C LEU A 254 8.54 19.88 25.78
N ILE A 255 8.73 19.32 24.57
CA ILE A 255 8.13 18.05 24.16
C ILE A 255 8.52 16.92 25.12
N TRP A 256 9.82 16.80 25.44
CA TRP A 256 10.29 15.74 26.32
C TRP A 256 9.80 15.90 27.76
N ARG A 257 9.82 17.12 28.29
CA ARG A 257 9.27 17.44 29.62
C ARG A 257 7.80 17.02 29.72
N GLN A 258 6.98 17.35 28.72
CA GLN A 258 5.56 16.98 28.73
C GLN A 258 5.38 15.46 28.56
N SER A 259 6.16 14.82 27.69
CA SER A 259 6.11 13.36 27.51
C SER A 259 6.50 12.61 28.77
N GLN A 260 7.48 13.13 29.54
CA GLN A 260 7.93 12.53 30.79
C GLN A 260 6.91 12.75 31.90
N ARG A 261 6.37 13.97 32.05
CA ARG A 261 5.26 14.24 32.98
C ARG A 261 4.07 13.32 32.74
N ALA A 262 3.68 13.14 31.48
CA ALA A 262 2.56 12.26 31.15
C ALA A 262 2.82 10.76 31.37
N ALA A 263 4.08 10.33 31.51
CA ALA A 263 4.46 8.92 31.64
C ALA A 263 4.97 8.54 33.05
N PHE A 264 5.53 9.50 33.78
CA PHE A 264 6.28 9.29 35.02
C PHE A 264 5.93 10.37 36.08
N GLU A 265 4.68 10.82 36.13
CA GLU A 265 4.24 11.91 37.02
C GLU A 265 4.56 11.62 38.49
N GLU A 266 4.20 10.43 38.97
CA GLU A 266 4.42 10.02 40.36
C GLU A 266 5.92 9.96 40.69
N GLU A 267 6.74 9.42 39.80
CA GLU A 267 8.18 9.34 39.99
C GLU A 267 8.83 10.72 39.99
N ILE A 268 8.41 11.62 39.09
CA ILE A 268 8.89 13.01 39.04
C ILE A 268 8.55 13.73 40.34
N LEU A 269 7.31 13.63 40.83
CA LEU A 269 6.89 14.26 42.08
C LEU A 269 7.64 13.69 43.30
N THR A 270 7.95 12.39 43.29
CA THR A 270 8.71 11.73 44.34
C THR A 270 10.17 12.19 44.36
N LEU A 271 10.80 12.27 43.19
CA LEU A 271 12.17 12.77 43.03
C LEU A 271 12.28 14.26 43.37
N GLN A 272 11.29 15.08 43.01
CA GLN A 272 11.24 16.50 43.40
C GLN A 272 11.17 16.70 44.92
N ARG A 273 10.57 15.74 45.64
CA ARG A 273 10.49 15.72 47.11
C ARG A 273 11.72 15.09 47.77
N GLY A 274 12.75 14.70 46.99
CA GLY A 274 13.97 14.07 47.49
C GLY A 274 13.77 12.65 48.04
N LYS A 275 12.64 11.99 47.71
CA LYS A 275 12.32 10.63 48.18
C LYS A 275 12.74 9.59 47.15
N GLN A 276 13.01 8.36 47.63
CA GLN A 276 13.31 7.24 46.74
C GLN A 276 12.05 6.80 45.96
N ILE A 277 12.26 6.35 44.73
CA ILE A 277 11.20 5.88 43.84
C ILE A 277 10.56 4.61 44.39
N SER A 278 9.23 4.50 44.26
CA SER A 278 8.47 3.33 44.69
C SER A 278 8.98 2.02 44.05
N PRO A 279 9.04 0.90 44.81
CA PRO A 279 9.41 -0.41 44.28
C PRO A 279 8.49 -0.95 43.16
N ALA A 280 7.29 -0.37 43.01
CA ALA A 280 6.34 -0.73 41.96
C ALA A 280 6.57 0.03 40.63
N SER A 281 7.48 1.02 40.62
CA SER A 281 7.72 1.85 39.43
C SER A 281 8.47 1.09 38.33
N ARG A 282 8.15 1.45 37.07
CA ARG A 282 8.87 1.01 35.86
C ARG A 282 10.32 1.49 35.81
N LEU A 283 10.69 2.45 36.66
CA LEU A 283 12.01 3.05 36.75
C LEU A 283 12.87 2.50 37.90
N ARG A 284 12.35 1.57 38.72
CA ARG A 284 13.04 1.04 39.92
C ARG A 284 14.48 0.58 39.65
N ASN A 285 14.71 -0.08 38.52
CA ASN A 285 16.02 -0.67 38.19
C ASN A 285 16.95 0.32 37.48
N LEU A 286 16.57 1.59 37.36
CA LEU A 286 17.35 2.65 36.74
C LEU A 286 17.72 3.68 37.79
N SER A 287 19.01 4.02 37.86
CA SER A 287 19.45 5.19 38.62
C SER A 287 19.05 6.43 37.83
N VAL A 288 18.03 7.16 38.28
CA VAL A 288 17.49 8.32 37.58
C VAL A 288 17.61 9.58 38.41
N THR A 289 17.89 10.69 37.75
CA THR A 289 17.94 12.04 38.33
C THR A 289 16.96 12.94 37.59
N TYR A 290 16.39 13.90 38.33
CA TYR A 290 15.52 14.92 37.77
C TYR A 290 16.21 16.27 37.88
N ALA A 291 16.70 16.78 36.75
CA ALA A 291 17.42 18.05 36.63
C ALA A 291 16.85 18.87 35.47
N ASP A 292 16.78 20.19 35.61
CA ASP A 292 16.26 21.13 34.59
C ASP A 292 14.86 20.81 34.06
N GLY A 293 14.07 20.11 34.87
CA GLY A 293 12.73 19.66 34.51
C GLY A 293 12.69 18.49 33.53
N ILE A 294 13.77 17.70 33.44
CA ILE A 294 13.89 16.50 32.60
C ILE A 294 14.42 15.34 33.43
N LEU A 295 13.85 14.15 33.21
CA LEU A 295 14.32 12.89 33.79
C LEU A 295 15.49 12.31 32.97
N ARG A 296 16.62 12.04 33.61
CA ARG A 296 17.84 11.49 32.99
C ARG A 296 18.35 10.28 33.76
N ILE A 297 19.14 9.45 33.09
CA ILE A 297 19.88 8.38 33.75
C ILE A 297 21.14 8.94 34.39
N ASN A 298 21.39 8.54 35.63
CA ASN A 298 22.63 8.83 36.33
C ASN A 298 23.69 7.78 35.94
N GLY A 299 24.72 8.21 35.21
CA GLY A 299 25.85 7.37 34.86
C GLY A 299 26.94 7.40 35.94
N ARG A 300 27.80 6.37 35.99
CA ARG A 300 28.99 6.34 36.88
C ARG A 300 30.08 7.37 36.54
N ILE A 301 29.90 8.14 35.47
CA ILE A 301 30.87 9.12 34.93
C ILE A 301 30.51 10.57 35.38
N GLY A 302 29.46 10.74 36.18
CA GLY A 302 28.90 12.05 36.55
C GLY A 302 29.73 13.00 37.43
N ASN A 303 31.01 12.70 37.70
CA ASN A 303 31.90 13.53 38.53
C ASN A 303 33.01 14.25 37.76
N ILE A 304 32.93 14.35 36.43
CA ILE A 304 33.88 15.13 35.64
C ILE A 304 33.39 16.59 35.58
N GLU A 305 34.06 17.49 36.30
CA GLU A 305 33.86 18.94 36.15
C GLU A 305 34.15 19.34 34.69
N GLY A 306 33.12 19.89 34.01
CA GLY A 306 33.23 20.33 32.61
C GLY A 306 32.76 19.33 31.55
N ALA A 307 32.24 18.15 31.91
CA ALA A 307 31.55 17.29 30.95
C ALA A 307 30.17 17.86 30.63
N ASP A 308 30.00 18.40 29.42
CA ASP A 308 28.72 18.91 28.92
C ASP A 308 27.56 17.91 29.15
N VAL A 309 26.36 18.48 29.32
CA VAL A 309 24.99 17.91 29.50
C VAL A 309 24.63 16.71 28.59
N ILE A 310 25.51 16.35 27.65
CA ILE A 310 25.38 15.32 26.61
C ILE A 310 25.60 13.90 27.15
N THR A 311 26.29 13.71 28.28
CA THR A 311 26.71 12.36 28.75
C THR A 311 25.61 11.54 29.44
N SER A 312 24.45 12.12 29.75
CA SER A 312 23.36 11.43 30.48
C SER A 312 22.09 11.30 29.62
N PRO A 313 21.74 10.09 29.14
CA PRO A 313 20.59 9.87 28.27
C PRO A 313 19.25 10.24 28.92
N LEU A 314 18.32 10.78 28.14
CA LEU A 314 16.96 11.11 28.59
C LEU A 314 16.11 9.83 28.71
N VAL A 315 15.37 9.70 29.81
CA VAL A 315 14.47 8.56 30.01
C VAL A 315 13.14 8.80 29.32
N LEU A 316 12.73 7.89 28.43
CA LEU A 316 11.49 8.00 27.66
C LEU A 316 10.69 6.70 27.71
N ASP A 317 9.36 6.80 27.59
CA ASP A 317 8.48 5.64 27.46
C ASP A 317 8.19 5.34 25.98
N GLY A 318 8.55 4.15 25.50
CA GLY A 318 8.32 3.72 24.13
C GLY A 318 6.84 3.52 23.75
N SER A 319 5.92 3.55 24.71
CA SER A 319 4.47 3.58 24.45
C SER A 319 4.00 4.90 23.82
N ARG A 320 4.74 5.99 24.07
CA ARG A 320 4.36 7.36 23.69
C ARG A 320 4.55 7.61 22.20
N ARG A 321 3.68 8.44 21.62
CA ARG A 321 3.67 8.74 20.18
C ARG A 321 4.88 9.57 19.78
N GLU A 322 5.25 10.51 20.63
CA GLU A 322 6.40 11.41 20.55
C GLU A 322 7.69 10.59 20.39
N THR A 323 7.88 9.59 21.25
CA THR A 323 9.03 8.67 21.21
C THR A 323 9.06 7.83 19.94
N ARG A 324 7.91 7.31 19.49
CA ARG A 324 7.81 6.54 18.22
C ARG A 324 8.15 7.40 17.00
N LEU A 325 7.70 8.66 16.97
CA LEU A 325 8.04 9.61 15.90
C LEU A 325 9.54 9.89 15.86
N MET A 326 10.18 10.02 17.02
CA MET A 326 11.63 10.19 17.12
C MET A 326 12.39 8.94 16.62
N ILE A 327 11.99 7.74 17.05
CA ILE A 327 12.62 6.50 16.57
C ILE A 327 12.47 6.35 15.04
N ASP A 328 11.31 6.67 14.47
CA ASP A 328 11.10 6.69 13.01
C ASP A 328 11.99 7.72 12.30
N PHE A 329 12.20 8.89 12.91
CA PHE A 329 13.11 9.90 12.40
C PHE A 329 14.57 9.41 12.39
N ILE A 330 15.05 8.81 13.49
CA ILE A 330 16.40 8.22 13.56
C ILE A 330 16.55 7.11 12.52
N HIS A 331 15.58 6.20 12.43
CA HIS A 331 15.58 5.11 11.45
C HIS A 331 15.73 5.62 10.00
N ARG A 332 15.05 6.72 9.65
CA ARG A 332 15.14 7.34 8.32
C ARG A 332 16.45 8.11 8.12
N LYS A 333 16.93 8.81 9.15
CA LYS A 333 18.22 9.51 9.14
C LYS A 333 19.37 8.53 8.90
N MET A 334 19.27 7.32 9.47
CA MET A 334 20.21 6.22 9.26
C MET A 334 19.93 5.42 7.97
N HIS A 335 19.30 6.02 6.96
CA HIS A 335 19.03 5.41 5.65
C HIS A 335 18.33 4.04 5.69
N HIS A 336 17.35 3.90 6.60
CA HIS A 336 16.61 2.65 6.80
C HIS A 336 17.47 1.49 7.31
N ALA A 337 18.48 1.80 8.15
CA ALA A 337 19.29 0.79 8.81
C ALA A 337 18.44 -0.20 9.64
N GLY A 338 19.00 -1.39 9.84
CA GLY A 338 18.34 -2.46 10.59
C GLY A 338 18.03 -2.09 12.05
N THR A 339 17.31 -2.99 12.73
CA THR A 339 16.84 -2.79 14.11
C THR A 339 17.98 -2.47 15.06
N GLU A 340 19.07 -3.23 15.03
CA GLU A 340 20.18 -3.08 15.99
C GLU A 340 20.96 -1.78 15.77
N ALA A 341 21.18 -1.38 14.51
CA ALA A 341 21.82 -0.10 14.18
C ALA A 341 20.98 1.10 14.64
N THR A 342 19.65 1.04 14.45
CA THR A 342 18.73 2.08 14.92
C THR A 342 18.71 2.14 16.45
N ILE A 343 18.77 1.00 17.14
CA ILE A 343 18.85 0.92 18.61
C ILE A 343 20.14 1.55 19.13
N ALA A 344 21.28 1.25 18.51
CA ALA A 344 22.57 1.78 18.91
C ALA A 344 22.60 3.31 18.84
N GLU A 345 22.08 3.89 17.75
CA GLU A 345 21.97 5.35 17.59
C GLU A 345 21.01 5.97 18.62
N CYS A 346 19.84 5.36 18.86
CA CYS A 346 18.90 5.85 19.87
C CYS A 346 19.53 5.90 21.27
N ARG A 347 20.38 4.93 21.62
CA ARG A 347 21.00 4.82 22.94
C ARG A 347 22.05 5.89 23.24
N GLN A 348 22.57 6.59 22.24
CA GLN A 348 23.55 7.65 22.45
C GLN A 348 22.94 8.84 23.20
N SER A 349 21.65 9.15 22.92
CA SER A 349 20.97 10.32 23.47
C SER A 349 19.77 9.99 24.35
N TYR A 350 19.18 8.78 24.20
CA TYR A 350 17.91 8.42 24.85
C TYR A 350 17.93 7.02 25.44
N TRP A 351 17.34 6.89 26.63
CA TRP A 351 17.00 5.62 27.25
C TRP A 351 15.50 5.36 27.17
N VAL A 352 15.09 4.61 26.15
CA VAL A 352 13.68 4.29 25.91
C VAL A 352 13.31 2.96 26.58
N LEU A 353 12.27 2.96 27.43
CA LEU A 353 11.70 1.75 27.99
C LEU A 353 11.15 0.85 26.87
N ARG A 354 11.56 -0.43 26.88
CA ARG A 354 11.23 -1.42 25.83
C ARG A 354 11.61 -0.96 24.41
N LEU A 355 12.79 -0.33 24.27
CA LEU A 355 13.29 0.18 22.98
C LEU A 355 13.21 -0.84 21.83
N ARG A 356 13.73 -2.06 22.02
CA ARG A 356 13.82 -3.06 20.95
C ARG A 356 12.45 -3.44 20.34
N PRO A 357 11.42 -3.84 21.11
CA PRO A 357 10.07 -4.07 20.58
C PRO A 357 9.49 -2.86 19.81
N VAL A 358 9.70 -1.65 20.34
CA VAL A 358 9.17 -0.42 19.73
C VAL A 358 9.87 -0.14 18.39
N THR A 359 11.20 -0.25 18.34
CA THR A 359 11.98 -0.10 17.10
C THR A 359 11.59 -1.15 16.07
N ARG A 360 11.39 -2.42 16.46
CA ARG A 360 10.90 -3.47 15.55
C ARG A 360 9.55 -3.10 14.94
N SER A 361 8.62 -2.59 15.75
CA SER A 361 7.31 -2.14 15.28
C SER A 361 7.41 -0.95 14.32
N VAL A 362 8.26 0.04 14.62
CA VAL A 362 8.49 1.21 13.75
C VAL A 362 9.06 0.77 12.39
N ILE A 363 10.07 -0.09 12.37
CA ILE A 363 10.69 -0.59 11.13
C ILE A 363 9.71 -1.49 10.36
N HIS A 364 8.94 -2.33 11.03
CA HIS A 364 7.91 -3.16 10.39
C HIS A 364 6.86 -2.31 9.67
N ASN A 365 6.46 -1.18 10.27
CA ASN A 365 5.48 -0.26 9.69
C ASN A 365 6.07 0.72 8.67
N CYS A 366 7.38 0.66 8.42
CA CYS A 366 8.07 1.52 7.47
C CYS A 366 7.90 1.01 6.04
N LEU A 367 7.20 1.76 5.19
CA LEU A 367 6.89 1.36 3.81
C LEU A 367 8.15 1.02 2.97
N PRO A 368 9.22 1.84 2.94
CA PRO A 368 10.45 1.47 2.23
C PRO A 368 11.09 0.15 2.72
N CYS A 369 11.06 -0.12 4.02
CA CYS A 369 11.57 -1.38 4.58
C CYS A 369 10.67 -2.56 4.24
N ARG A 370 9.35 -2.36 4.20
CA ARG A 370 8.40 -3.39 3.75
C ARG A 370 8.63 -3.72 2.29
N ILE A 371 8.68 -2.73 1.41
CA ILE A 371 8.93 -2.93 -0.03
C ILE A 371 10.26 -3.66 -0.28
N ARG A 372 11.33 -3.30 0.44
CA ARG A 372 12.64 -3.97 0.32
C ARG A 372 12.62 -5.43 0.82
N LYS A 373 11.73 -5.78 1.74
CA LYS A 373 11.59 -7.14 2.31
C LYS A 373 10.52 -7.97 1.61
N ASP A 374 9.55 -7.33 0.97
CA ASP A 374 8.44 -8.00 0.31
C ASP A 374 8.98 -8.76 -0.90
N THR A 375 8.94 -10.08 -0.81
CA THR A 375 9.15 -10.97 -1.94
C THR A 375 7.77 -11.49 -2.32
N PRO A 376 7.29 -11.33 -3.56
CA PRO A 376 5.98 -11.82 -3.94
C PRO A 376 5.88 -13.32 -3.61
N PRO A 377 4.78 -13.77 -2.99
CA PRO A 377 4.61 -15.18 -2.65
C PRO A 377 4.73 -16.01 -3.92
N ARG A 378 5.62 -17.01 -3.91
CA ARG A 378 5.71 -17.97 -5.00
C ARG A 378 4.44 -18.82 -4.95
N PRO A 379 3.52 -18.72 -5.92
CA PRO A 379 2.38 -19.64 -5.95
C PRO A 379 2.92 -21.07 -6.02
N ALA A 380 2.24 -22.00 -5.35
CA ALA A 380 2.53 -23.43 -5.50
C ALA A 380 2.55 -23.78 -6.99
N THR A 381 3.46 -24.68 -7.40
CA THR A 381 3.51 -25.14 -8.79
C THR A 381 2.16 -25.77 -9.12
N GLY A 382 1.33 -25.05 -9.88
CA GLY A 382 0.00 -25.53 -10.27
C GLY A 382 0.08 -26.81 -11.07
N ASP A 383 -1.03 -27.54 -11.12
CA ASP A 383 -1.12 -28.79 -11.86
C ASP A 383 -0.69 -28.62 -13.32
N HIS A 384 -0.06 -29.65 -13.86
CA HIS A 384 0.34 -29.66 -15.25
C HIS A 384 -0.89 -29.55 -16.17
N PRO A 385 -0.86 -28.73 -17.24
CA PRO A 385 -1.98 -28.60 -18.16
C PRO A 385 -2.43 -29.97 -18.71
N PRO A 386 -3.74 -30.20 -18.95
CA PRO A 386 -4.24 -31.46 -19.54
C PRO A 386 -3.54 -31.83 -20.86
N SER A 387 -3.11 -30.83 -21.63
CA SER A 387 -2.32 -30.99 -22.86
C SER A 387 -0.97 -31.70 -22.64
N ARG A 388 -0.42 -31.69 -21.42
CA ARG A 388 0.78 -32.43 -21.02
C ARG A 388 0.49 -33.87 -20.56
N LEU A 389 -0.75 -34.15 -20.16
CA LEU A 389 -1.21 -35.45 -19.65
C LEU A 389 -1.97 -36.27 -20.72
N ALA A 390 -2.12 -35.72 -21.92
CA ALA A 390 -2.77 -36.37 -23.04
C ALA A 390 -1.95 -37.59 -23.50
N HIS A 391 -2.36 -38.77 -23.03
CA HIS A 391 -1.86 -40.08 -23.46
C HIS A 391 -2.59 -40.51 -24.75
N HIS A 392 -1.95 -41.37 -25.56
CA HIS A 392 -2.46 -41.87 -26.86
C HIS A 392 -2.72 -40.82 -27.97
N ARG A 393 -2.10 -39.64 -27.88
CA ARG A 393 -2.12 -38.65 -28.97
C ARG A 393 -0.83 -38.70 -29.77
N ARG A 394 -0.92 -38.42 -31.07
CA ARG A 394 0.26 -38.33 -31.95
C ARG A 394 1.23 -37.25 -31.44
N PRO A 395 2.55 -37.41 -31.62
CA PRO A 395 3.51 -36.34 -31.37
C PRO A 395 3.10 -35.05 -32.09
N PHE A 396 3.39 -33.91 -31.47
CA PHE A 396 3.02 -32.56 -31.94
C PHE A 396 1.50 -32.29 -32.05
N THR A 397 0.65 -33.04 -31.34
CA THR A 397 -0.77 -32.64 -31.16
C THR A 397 -0.89 -31.35 -30.35
N TYR A 398 -0.10 -31.25 -29.28
CA TYR A 398 0.01 -30.07 -28.42
C TYR A 398 1.45 -29.55 -28.51
N VAL A 399 1.62 -28.30 -28.93
CA VAL A 399 2.93 -27.75 -29.27
C VAL A 399 3.17 -26.44 -28.54
N GLY A 400 4.34 -26.29 -27.92
CA GLY A 400 4.89 -25.00 -27.55
C GLY A 400 5.72 -24.43 -28.70
N LEU A 401 5.48 -23.19 -29.10
CA LEU A 401 6.22 -22.47 -30.12
C LEU A 401 6.97 -21.31 -29.49
N ASP A 402 8.28 -21.25 -29.72
CA ASP A 402 9.15 -20.18 -29.28
C ASP A 402 10.14 -19.80 -30.42
N TYR A 403 10.60 -18.57 -30.41
CA TYR A 403 11.56 -18.04 -31.37
C TYR A 403 12.88 -17.68 -30.67
N PHE A 404 13.99 -17.81 -31.39
CA PHE A 404 15.28 -17.32 -30.93
C PHE A 404 16.23 -16.98 -32.07
N GLY A 405 17.28 -16.25 -31.72
CA GLY A 405 18.18 -15.57 -32.65
C GLY A 405 18.39 -14.12 -32.19
N PRO A 406 18.89 -13.24 -33.06
CA PRO A 406 19.21 -13.50 -34.47
C PRO A 406 20.51 -14.30 -34.64
N TYR A 407 20.49 -15.28 -35.55
CA TYR A 407 21.68 -15.95 -36.09
C TYR A 407 22.12 -15.26 -37.38
N GLN A 408 23.41 -15.04 -37.53
CA GLN A 408 23.97 -14.49 -38.75
C GLN A 408 24.15 -15.61 -39.78
N VAL A 409 23.60 -15.44 -40.99
CA VAL A 409 23.67 -16.41 -42.10
C VAL A 409 24.13 -15.69 -43.36
N THR A 410 25.16 -16.22 -44.04
CA THR A 410 25.73 -15.61 -45.25
C THR A 410 24.93 -16.02 -46.48
N THR A 411 24.23 -15.07 -47.09
CA THR A 411 23.51 -15.25 -48.35
C THR A 411 24.21 -14.44 -49.44
N GLY A 412 24.88 -15.13 -50.37
CA GLY A 412 25.69 -14.51 -51.41
C GLY A 412 26.84 -13.68 -50.82
N ARG A 413 26.84 -12.37 -51.10
CA ARG A 413 27.85 -11.41 -50.58
C ARG A 413 27.41 -10.72 -49.28
N SER A 414 26.22 -11.02 -48.78
CA SER A 414 25.62 -10.32 -47.63
C SER A 414 25.38 -11.26 -46.45
N THR A 415 25.53 -10.75 -45.23
CA THR A 415 25.14 -11.46 -44.01
C THR A 415 23.75 -10.99 -43.59
N GLN A 416 22.84 -11.93 -43.40
CA GLN A 416 21.44 -11.65 -43.03
C GLN A 416 21.10 -12.32 -41.70
N LYS A 417 20.30 -11.62 -40.89
CA LYS A 417 19.79 -12.15 -39.61
C LYS A 417 18.67 -13.14 -39.87
N HIS A 418 18.86 -14.37 -39.45
CA HIS A 418 17.86 -15.42 -39.43
C HIS A 418 17.45 -15.72 -37.98
N TYR A 419 16.29 -16.32 -37.81
CA TYR A 419 15.76 -16.77 -36.54
C TYR A 419 15.45 -18.26 -36.63
N VAL A 420 15.27 -18.90 -35.48
CA VAL A 420 14.89 -20.32 -35.41
C VAL A 420 13.57 -20.40 -34.67
N ALA A 421 12.58 -21.02 -35.31
CA ALA A 421 11.35 -21.44 -34.68
C ALA A 421 11.57 -22.81 -34.04
N ILE A 422 11.38 -22.91 -32.73
CA ILE A 422 11.43 -24.17 -31.99
C ILE A 422 10.02 -24.60 -31.61
N PHE A 423 9.60 -25.74 -32.15
CA PHE A 423 8.36 -26.41 -31.82
C PHE A 423 8.65 -27.52 -30.83
N THR A 424 8.10 -27.43 -29.62
CA THR A 424 8.27 -28.46 -28.58
C THR A 424 6.96 -29.20 -28.37
N CYS A 425 6.96 -30.51 -28.56
CA CYS A 425 5.81 -31.34 -28.25
C CYS A 425 5.59 -31.42 -26.73
N LEU A 426 4.39 -31.04 -26.27
CA LEU A 426 4.06 -31.01 -24.84
C LEU A 426 3.85 -32.41 -24.24
N THR A 427 3.51 -33.41 -25.08
CA THR A 427 3.29 -34.80 -24.66
C THR A 427 4.59 -35.61 -24.64
N THR A 428 5.27 -35.76 -25.79
CA THR A 428 6.47 -36.60 -25.90
C THR A 428 7.79 -35.88 -25.61
N ARG A 429 7.74 -34.54 -25.41
CA ARG A 429 8.93 -33.69 -25.27
C ARG A 429 9.84 -33.68 -26.50
N ALA A 430 9.39 -34.18 -27.64
CA ALA A 430 10.10 -34.03 -28.91
C ALA A 430 10.26 -32.55 -29.28
N VAL A 431 11.35 -32.23 -29.97
CA VAL A 431 11.63 -30.88 -30.48
C VAL A 431 11.66 -30.93 -32.01
N HIS A 432 11.23 -29.87 -32.66
CA HIS A 432 11.38 -29.64 -34.09
C HIS A 432 11.89 -28.22 -34.35
N LEU A 433 12.92 -28.07 -35.17
CA LEU A 433 13.62 -26.82 -35.42
C LEU A 433 13.47 -26.39 -36.88
N GLU A 434 13.00 -25.17 -37.10
CA GLU A 434 12.83 -24.60 -38.43
C GLU A 434 13.54 -23.25 -38.54
N PRO A 435 14.37 -23.03 -39.58
CA PRO A 435 14.90 -21.70 -39.84
C PRO A 435 13.79 -20.77 -40.32
N ALA A 436 13.83 -19.53 -39.89
CA ALA A 436 12.96 -18.43 -40.31
C ALA A 436 13.83 -17.26 -40.77
N ALA A 437 13.58 -16.73 -41.96
CA ALA A 437 14.39 -15.64 -42.53
C ALA A 437 14.23 -14.32 -41.75
N SER A 438 13.12 -14.13 -41.04
CA SER A 438 12.85 -12.94 -40.25
C SER A 438 11.85 -13.21 -39.11
N LEU A 439 11.66 -12.22 -38.23
CA LEU A 439 10.54 -12.18 -37.26
C LEU A 439 9.25 -11.61 -37.89
N SER A 440 9.03 -11.80 -39.19
CA SER A 440 7.76 -11.42 -39.82
C SER A 440 6.70 -12.49 -39.59
N THR A 441 5.43 -12.10 -39.75
CA THR A 441 4.30 -13.03 -39.78
C THR A 441 4.46 -14.08 -40.87
N ASP A 442 4.83 -13.66 -42.09
CA ASP A 442 5.02 -14.53 -43.24
C ASP A 442 6.07 -15.63 -42.97
N SER A 443 7.24 -15.24 -42.45
CA SER A 443 8.28 -16.20 -42.06
C SER A 443 7.81 -17.17 -40.97
N ALA A 444 6.91 -16.74 -40.08
CA ALA A 444 6.32 -17.59 -39.06
C ALA A 444 5.29 -18.57 -39.61
N VAL A 445 4.42 -18.13 -40.52
CA VAL A 445 3.47 -19.01 -41.21
C VAL A 445 4.22 -20.06 -42.04
N MET A 446 5.28 -19.68 -42.77
CA MET A 446 6.09 -20.63 -43.53
C MET A 446 6.77 -21.68 -42.64
N ALA A 447 7.34 -21.28 -41.49
CA ALA A 447 7.95 -22.21 -40.53
C ALA A 447 6.91 -23.17 -39.95
N LEU A 448 5.72 -22.66 -39.59
CA LEU A 448 4.62 -23.49 -39.12
C LEU A 448 4.16 -24.49 -40.20
N ARG A 449 4.01 -24.05 -41.46
CA ARG A 449 3.62 -24.93 -42.56
C ARG A 449 4.63 -26.06 -42.80
N ARG A 450 5.94 -25.79 -42.69
CA ARG A 450 6.97 -26.84 -42.77
C ARG A 450 6.86 -27.85 -41.63
N MET A 451 6.64 -27.37 -40.40
CA MET A 451 6.38 -28.25 -39.25
C MET A 451 5.14 -29.11 -39.48
N ILE A 452 4.02 -28.51 -39.90
CA ILE A 452 2.77 -29.21 -40.18
C ILE A 452 2.95 -30.27 -41.27
N ALA A 453 3.69 -29.96 -42.33
CA ALA A 453 3.94 -30.91 -43.42
C ALA A 453 4.78 -32.11 -42.97
N ARG A 454 5.72 -31.93 -42.03
CA ARG A 454 6.63 -33.00 -41.56
C ARG A 454 6.10 -33.76 -40.35
N ARG A 455 5.36 -33.08 -39.46
CA ARG A 455 4.95 -33.58 -38.15
C ARG A 455 3.43 -33.66 -37.98
N GLY A 456 2.65 -33.15 -38.93
CA GLY A 456 1.18 -33.10 -38.90
C GLY A 456 0.61 -31.90 -38.14
N ALA A 457 -0.62 -31.47 -38.49
CA ALA A 457 -1.26 -30.25 -37.98
C ALA A 457 -1.63 -30.31 -36.47
N PRO A 458 -1.05 -29.46 -35.61
CA PRO A 458 -1.33 -29.46 -34.17
C PRO A 458 -2.80 -29.12 -33.90
N THR A 459 -3.35 -29.63 -32.81
CA THR A 459 -4.66 -29.21 -32.32
C THR A 459 -4.55 -27.93 -31.51
N GLU A 460 -3.44 -27.74 -30.80
CA GLU A 460 -3.22 -26.59 -29.94
C GLU A 460 -1.77 -26.12 -29.96
N ILE A 461 -1.58 -24.80 -30.09
CA ILE A 461 -0.28 -24.14 -30.05
C ILE A 461 -0.23 -23.19 -28.87
N TRP A 462 0.82 -23.28 -28.07
CA TRP A 462 1.14 -22.36 -26.97
C TRP A 462 2.34 -21.50 -27.36
N SER A 463 2.21 -20.18 -27.33
CA SER A 463 3.33 -19.28 -27.62
C SER A 463 3.38 -18.08 -26.69
N ASP A 464 4.48 -17.33 -26.73
CA ASP A 464 4.52 -16.00 -26.14
C ASP A 464 3.70 -14.99 -26.97
N ASN A 465 3.55 -13.78 -26.44
CA ASN A 465 2.79 -12.69 -27.07
C ASN A 465 3.57 -11.95 -28.18
N GLY A 466 4.52 -12.60 -28.85
CA GLY A 466 5.24 -12.04 -29.99
C GLY A 466 4.31 -11.52 -31.09
N THR A 467 4.61 -10.34 -31.65
CA THR A 467 3.77 -9.68 -32.66
C THR A 467 3.66 -10.50 -33.95
N ASN A 468 4.73 -11.19 -34.34
CA ASN A 468 4.78 -12.14 -35.45
C ASN A 468 3.87 -13.36 -35.23
N LEU A 469 3.77 -13.85 -34.00
CA LEU A 469 2.94 -15.01 -33.64
C LEU A 469 1.47 -14.62 -33.58
N ARG A 470 1.15 -13.44 -33.05
CA ARG A 470 -0.21 -12.87 -33.14
C ARG A 470 -0.64 -12.60 -34.58
N GLY A 471 0.29 -12.11 -35.41
CA GLY A 471 0.07 -11.95 -36.84
C GLY A 471 -0.24 -13.29 -37.51
N ALA A 472 0.51 -14.35 -37.18
CA ALA A 472 0.33 -15.66 -37.79
C ALA A 472 -1.00 -16.31 -37.39
N ASP A 473 -1.40 -16.22 -36.11
CA ASP A 473 -2.74 -16.64 -35.66
C ASP A 473 -3.84 -15.89 -36.42
N LYS A 474 -3.69 -14.57 -36.61
CA LYS A 474 -4.65 -13.77 -37.37
C LYS A 474 -4.75 -14.20 -38.83
N GLU A 475 -3.62 -14.40 -39.52
CA GLU A 475 -3.61 -14.82 -40.92
C GLU A 475 -4.20 -16.23 -41.10
N LEU A 476 -3.90 -17.16 -40.18
CA LEU A 476 -4.47 -18.52 -40.20
C LEU A 476 -5.99 -18.49 -40.02
N ARG A 477 -6.50 -17.65 -39.10
CA ARG A 477 -7.95 -17.45 -38.91
C ARG A 477 -8.59 -16.86 -40.15
N GLN A 478 -7.99 -15.82 -40.73
CA GLN A 478 -8.50 -15.20 -41.95
C GLN A 478 -8.48 -16.12 -43.18
N ALA A 479 -7.48 -17.00 -43.30
CA ALA A 479 -7.43 -18.00 -44.34
C ALA A 479 -8.53 -19.06 -44.14
N LEU A 480 -8.83 -19.42 -42.89
CA LEU A 480 -9.89 -20.35 -42.54
C LEU A 480 -11.28 -19.75 -42.78
N ASP A 481 -11.50 -18.48 -42.44
CA ASP A 481 -12.77 -17.77 -42.68
C ASP A 481 -13.11 -17.66 -44.18
N LYS A 482 -12.09 -17.75 -45.05
CA LYS A 482 -12.24 -17.74 -46.52
C LYS A 482 -12.39 -19.15 -47.13
N ALA A 483 -12.00 -20.20 -46.40
CA ALA A 483 -12.20 -21.58 -46.83
C ALA A 483 -13.67 -21.96 -46.59
N THR A 484 -14.27 -22.71 -47.52
CA THR A 484 -15.70 -23.06 -47.49
C THR A 484 -16.07 -23.82 -46.22
N GLU A 485 -17.34 -23.74 -45.78
CA GLU A 485 -17.84 -24.36 -44.54
C GLU A 485 -17.48 -25.85 -44.37
N HIS A 486 -17.27 -26.59 -45.47
CA HIS A 486 -16.87 -28.00 -45.45
C HIS A 486 -15.38 -28.23 -45.07
N GLU A 487 -14.47 -27.32 -45.43
CA GLU A 487 -13.04 -27.38 -45.05
C GLU A 487 -12.80 -26.80 -43.65
N ALA A 488 -13.61 -25.82 -43.23
CA ALA A 488 -13.51 -25.20 -41.91
C ALA A 488 -13.72 -26.19 -40.75
N SER A 489 -14.45 -27.29 -40.99
CA SER A 489 -14.60 -28.43 -40.07
C SER A 489 -13.30 -29.22 -39.83
N LEU A 490 -12.30 -29.10 -40.71
CA LEU A 490 -11.02 -29.80 -40.62
C LEU A 490 -9.93 -28.91 -39.99
N ARG A 491 -9.86 -29.00 -38.66
CA ARG A 491 -8.75 -28.58 -37.78
C ARG A 491 -8.58 -27.07 -37.57
N LEU A 492 -9.42 -26.52 -36.70
CA LEU A 492 -9.10 -25.33 -35.92
C LEU A 492 -7.88 -25.61 -35.04
N ILE A 493 -6.73 -25.02 -35.38
CA ILE A 493 -5.59 -24.95 -34.47
C ILE A 493 -5.96 -23.95 -33.37
N GLN A 494 -6.12 -24.41 -32.14
CA GLN A 494 -6.35 -23.52 -31.00
C GLN A 494 -5.03 -22.84 -30.61
N TRP A 495 -4.89 -21.54 -30.89
CA TRP A 495 -3.73 -20.78 -30.45
C TRP A 495 -3.95 -20.16 -29.06
N ARG A 496 -3.04 -20.44 -28.12
CA ARG A 496 -3.04 -19.90 -26.77
C ARG A 496 -1.77 -19.10 -26.48
N PHE A 497 -1.94 -17.93 -25.90
CA PHE A 497 -0.85 -17.02 -25.58
C PHE A 497 -0.54 -17.05 -24.08
N ILE A 498 0.73 -17.23 -23.73
CA ILE A 498 1.19 -17.22 -22.33
C ILE A 498 1.17 -15.77 -21.81
N PRO A 499 0.58 -15.50 -20.63
CA PRO A 499 0.57 -14.16 -20.04
C PRO A 499 1.99 -13.60 -19.81
N PRO A 500 2.23 -12.30 -20.03
CA PRO A 500 3.53 -11.69 -19.75
C PRO A 500 3.91 -11.88 -18.28
N GLY A 501 5.13 -12.35 -18.00
CA GLY A 501 5.63 -12.53 -16.64
C GLY A 501 5.20 -13.82 -15.92
N ALA A 502 4.59 -14.79 -16.63
CA ALA A 502 4.19 -16.10 -16.08
C ALA A 502 4.96 -17.31 -16.70
N PRO A 503 6.31 -17.32 -16.72
CA PRO A 503 7.10 -18.43 -17.29
C PRO A 503 6.89 -19.78 -16.56
N PHE A 504 6.36 -19.75 -15.33
CA PHE A 504 6.05 -20.96 -14.56
C PHE A 504 5.01 -21.88 -15.23
N MET A 505 4.11 -21.33 -16.07
CA MET A 505 3.18 -22.14 -16.85
C MET A 505 3.89 -22.99 -17.92
N GLY A 506 5.13 -22.65 -18.28
CA GLY A 506 5.97 -23.36 -19.25
C GLY A 506 7.23 -24.03 -18.69
N GLY A 507 7.41 -24.03 -17.36
CA GLY A 507 8.72 -24.28 -16.71
C GLY A 507 9.42 -25.63 -16.99
N ALA A 508 8.75 -26.60 -17.59
CA ALA A 508 9.38 -27.85 -18.02
C ALA A 508 9.87 -27.84 -19.48
N TRP A 509 9.24 -27.06 -20.38
CA TRP A 509 9.75 -26.92 -21.76
C TRP A 509 10.71 -25.73 -21.88
N GLU A 510 10.52 -24.66 -21.09
CA GLU A 510 11.41 -23.49 -21.11
C GLU A 510 12.86 -23.85 -20.79
N ARG A 511 13.12 -24.79 -19.88
CA ARG A 511 14.48 -25.21 -19.53
C ARG A 511 15.16 -25.94 -20.69
N MET A 512 14.45 -26.88 -21.31
CA MET A 512 14.94 -27.59 -22.49
C MET A 512 15.18 -26.63 -23.67
N VAL A 513 14.22 -25.73 -23.91
CA VAL A 513 14.35 -24.68 -24.93
C VAL A 513 15.56 -23.79 -24.64
N ARG A 514 15.77 -23.37 -23.38
CA ARG A 514 16.96 -22.59 -22.97
C ARG A 514 18.26 -23.33 -23.24
N ALA A 515 18.33 -24.63 -22.92
CA ALA A 515 19.51 -25.44 -23.18
C ALA A 515 19.78 -25.58 -24.69
N VAL A 516 18.75 -25.75 -25.52
CA VAL A 516 18.90 -25.78 -26.99
C VAL A 516 19.38 -24.42 -27.52
N LYS A 517 18.78 -23.32 -27.03
CA LYS A 517 19.18 -21.94 -27.38
C LYS A 517 20.66 -21.70 -27.06
N ALA A 518 21.09 -22.01 -25.84
CA ALA A 518 22.47 -21.84 -25.39
C ALA A 518 23.46 -22.71 -26.18
N ALA A 519 23.06 -23.95 -26.51
CA ALA A 519 23.88 -24.85 -27.31
C ALA A 519 24.06 -24.37 -28.75
N LEU A 520 23.00 -23.86 -29.39
CA LEU A 520 23.08 -23.30 -30.74
C LEU A 520 23.85 -21.97 -30.78
N SER A 521 23.74 -21.10 -29.77
CA SER A 521 24.52 -19.85 -29.73
C SER A 521 26.03 -20.12 -29.68
N ALA A 522 26.46 -21.25 -29.09
CA ALA A 522 27.88 -21.65 -29.10
C ALA A 522 28.39 -22.13 -30.47
N THR A 523 27.49 -22.32 -31.45
CA THR A 523 27.85 -22.64 -32.84
C THR A 523 28.04 -21.39 -33.70
N GLU A 524 27.85 -20.19 -33.16
CA GLU A 524 28.16 -18.94 -33.86
C GLU A 524 29.67 -18.80 -34.06
N GLN A 525 30.08 -18.68 -35.31
CA GLN A 525 31.48 -18.62 -35.73
C GLN A 525 31.85 -17.24 -36.31
N PRO A 526 33.15 -16.91 -36.42
CA PRO A 526 33.62 -15.70 -37.10
C PRO A 526 33.17 -15.63 -38.57
N ARG A 527 32.96 -16.79 -39.21
CA ARG A 527 32.40 -16.91 -40.55
C ARG A 527 31.00 -17.51 -40.46
N HIS A 528 30.00 -16.78 -40.92
CA HIS A 528 28.60 -17.15 -40.78
C HIS A 528 28.20 -18.25 -41.78
N PRO A 529 27.45 -19.29 -41.35
CA PRO A 529 27.07 -20.40 -42.22
C PRO A 529 26.20 -19.93 -43.39
N THR A 530 26.24 -20.66 -44.51
CA THR A 530 25.26 -20.47 -45.60
C THR A 530 23.90 -21.03 -45.19
N PRO A 531 22.79 -20.65 -45.85
CA PRO A 531 21.46 -21.16 -45.54
C PRO A 531 21.37 -22.69 -45.53
N GLU A 532 22.07 -23.36 -46.45
CA GLU A 532 22.11 -24.82 -46.56
C GLU A 532 22.83 -25.47 -45.37
N ILE A 533 23.99 -24.94 -44.97
CA ILE A 533 24.72 -25.39 -43.78
C ILE A 533 23.87 -25.17 -42.54
N PHE A 534 23.22 -24.01 -42.43
CA PHE A 534 22.35 -23.68 -41.30
C PHE A 534 21.14 -24.62 -41.20
N HIS A 535 20.47 -24.91 -42.32
CA HIS A 535 19.36 -25.86 -42.35
C HIS A 535 19.81 -27.27 -41.90
N THR A 536 20.95 -27.72 -42.41
CA THR A 536 21.52 -29.03 -42.07
C THR A 536 21.90 -29.11 -40.59
N LEU A 537 22.53 -28.06 -40.05
CA LEU A 537 22.86 -27.97 -38.62
C LEU A 537 21.60 -28.08 -37.75
N LEU A 538 20.52 -27.39 -38.09
CA LEU A 538 19.27 -27.46 -37.33
C LEU A 538 18.66 -28.86 -37.36
N ALA A 539 18.71 -29.57 -38.49
CA ALA A 539 18.25 -30.95 -38.59
C ALA A 539 19.08 -31.91 -37.73
N GLU A 540 20.41 -31.76 -37.73
CA GLU A 540 21.33 -32.54 -36.87
C GLU A 540 21.13 -32.24 -35.38
N ALA A 541 20.94 -30.97 -35.03
CA ALA A 541 20.65 -30.54 -33.66
C ALA A 541 19.29 -31.10 -33.20
N GLU A 542 18.26 -31.06 -34.05
CA GLU A 542 16.94 -31.66 -33.79
C GLU A 542 17.06 -33.16 -33.49
N PHE A 543 17.75 -33.90 -34.36
CA PHE A 543 17.98 -35.33 -34.17
C PHE A 543 18.73 -35.60 -32.86
N THR A 544 19.77 -34.80 -32.58
CA THR A 544 20.58 -34.91 -31.37
C THR A 544 19.74 -34.74 -30.10
N VAL A 545 18.91 -33.70 -30.05
CA VAL A 545 18.02 -33.44 -28.90
C VAL A 545 16.98 -34.54 -28.76
N ASN A 546 16.46 -35.09 -29.86
CA ASN A 546 15.46 -36.16 -29.85
C ASN A 546 16.02 -37.57 -29.65
N SER A 547 17.35 -37.74 -29.69
CA SER A 547 18.03 -39.00 -29.34
C SER A 547 18.12 -39.25 -27.84
N ARG A 548 17.78 -38.26 -27.01
CA ARG A 548 17.95 -38.33 -25.55
C ARG A 548 16.97 -39.32 -24.89
N PRO A 549 17.39 -40.05 -23.84
CA PRO A 549 16.51 -40.96 -23.11
C PRO A 549 15.47 -40.23 -22.26
N LEU A 550 14.22 -40.73 -22.27
CA LEU A 550 13.09 -40.29 -21.45
C LEU A 550 12.81 -41.24 -20.27
N THR A 551 13.11 -42.53 -20.43
CA THR A 551 12.88 -43.58 -19.43
C THR A 551 14.19 -44.08 -18.83
N HIS A 552 14.08 -44.93 -17.80
CA HIS A 552 15.22 -45.62 -17.21
C HIS A 552 15.99 -46.38 -18.30
N VAL A 553 17.30 -46.16 -18.33
CA VAL A 553 18.23 -46.88 -19.20
C VAL A 553 18.69 -48.11 -18.42
N SER A 554 18.13 -49.28 -18.72
CA SER A 554 18.58 -50.50 -18.04
C SER A 554 20.01 -50.87 -18.45
N VAL A 555 20.72 -51.65 -17.65
CA VAL A 555 22.12 -52.04 -17.90
C VAL A 555 22.21 -53.40 -18.59
N SER A 556 21.20 -54.27 -18.43
CA SER A 556 21.19 -55.59 -19.08
C SER A 556 21.09 -55.46 -20.60
N ALA A 557 21.77 -56.37 -21.32
CA ALA A 557 21.64 -56.49 -22.76
C ALA A 557 20.24 -57.00 -23.18
N ASP A 558 19.56 -57.71 -22.26
CA ASP A 558 18.24 -58.31 -22.47
C ASP A 558 17.09 -57.33 -22.23
N ASP A 559 17.38 -56.17 -21.65
CA ASP A 559 16.38 -55.15 -21.36
C ASP A 559 16.15 -54.22 -22.56
N PRO A 560 14.91 -53.75 -22.78
CA PRO A 560 14.59 -52.87 -23.89
C PRO A 560 15.39 -51.56 -23.85
N ASP A 561 15.80 -51.08 -25.03
CA ASP A 561 16.44 -49.77 -25.20
C ASP A 561 15.57 -48.66 -24.57
N PRO A 562 16.19 -47.63 -23.96
CA PRO A 562 15.44 -46.57 -23.32
C PRO A 562 14.60 -45.80 -24.33
N LEU A 563 13.37 -45.47 -23.96
CA LEU A 563 12.47 -44.72 -24.81
C LEU A 563 13.02 -43.31 -25.01
N THR A 564 13.14 -42.88 -26.25
CA THR A 564 13.59 -41.54 -26.65
C THR A 564 12.47 -40.85 -27.46
N PRO A 565 12.48 -39.52 -27.61
CA PRO A 565 11.55 -38.86 -28.53
C PRO A 565 11.61 -39.45 -29.95
N ASN A 566 12.79 -39.85 -30.44
CA ASN A 566 12.93 -40.51 -31.75
C ASN A 566 12.14 -41.82 -31.86
N HIS A 567 11.92 -42.56 -30.76
CA HIS A 567 11.06 -43.76 -30.81
C HIS A 567 9.63 -43.42 -31.24
N PHE A 568 9.12 -42.26 -30.82
CA PHE A 568 7.80 -41.79 -31.21
C PHE A 568 7.77 -41.13 -32.60
N LEU A 569 8.89 -40.57 -33.06
CA LEU A 569 8.96 -39.86 -34.34
C LEU A 569 9.33 -40.75 -35.52
N LEU A 570 10.20 -41.73 -35.28
CA LEU A 570 10.85 -42.56 -36.31
C LEU A 570 10.51 -44.06 -36.13
N GLY A 571 9.76 -44.43 -35.09
CA GLY A 571 9.40 -45.82 -34.79
C GLY A 571 10.52 -46.64 -34.13
N GLY A 572 11.62 -46.01 -33.73
CA GLY A 572 12.75 -46.66 -33.06
C GLY A 572 13.85 -45.67 -32.64
N PRO A 573 14.97 -46.16 -32.08
CA PRO A 573 16.08 -45.30 -31.64
C PRO A 573 16.80 -44.61 -32.82
N ALA A 574 16.54 -45.05 -34.05
CA ALA A 574 17.03 -44.46 -35.31
C ALA A 574 18.53 -44.15 -35.28
N ARG A 575 19.37 -45.16 -35.05
CA ARG A 575 20.83 -44.98 -34.93
C ARG A 575 21.40 -44.48 -36.26
N VAL A 576 21.76 -43.19 -36.32
CA VAL A 576 22.44 -42.60 -37.48
C VAL A 576 23.95 -42.79 -37.32
N PRO A 577 24.64 -43.47 -38.26
CA PRO A 577 26.09 -43.60 -38.21
C PRO A 577 26.75 -42.23 -38.36
N VAL A 578 27.74 -41.94 -37.50
CA VAL A 578 28.51 -40.69 -37.59
C VAL A 578 29.41 -40.78 -38.83
N PRO A 579 29.39 -39.81 -39.77
CA PRO A 579 30.07 -39.96 -41.06
C PRO A 579 31.61 -39.92 -40.98
N GLY A 580 32.19 -39.60 -39.82
CA GLY A 580 33.64 -39.54 -39.61
C GLY A 580 34.05 -38.69 -38.41
N LYS A 581 35.34 -38.37 -38.32
CA LYS A 581 35.88 -37.38 -37.37
C LYS A 581 36.00 -36.02 -38.06
N PHE A 582 35.62 -34.95 -37.37
CA PHE A 582 35.63 -33.59 -37.87
C PHE A 582 36.38 -32.64 -36.92
N ASP A 583 37.15 -31.72 -37.49
CA ASP A 583 37.96 -30.76 -36.74
C ASP A 583 37.66 -29.31 -37.15
N ASP A 584 38.36 -28.35 -36.54
CA ASP A 584 38.11 -26.93 -36.81
C ASP A 584 38.58 -26.48 -38.20
N ALA A 585 39.43 -27.26 -38.90
CA ALA A 585 39.83 -26.95 -40.27
C ALA A 585 38.66 -27.17 -41.25
N ASP A 586 37.74 -28.09 -40.93
CA ASP A 586 36.55 -28.38 -41.72
C ASP A 586 35.56 -27.20 -41.82
N LEU A 587 35.67 -26.22 -40.93
CA LEU A 587 34.83 -25.02 -40.92
C LEU A 587 35.17 -24.03 -42.03
N VAL A 588 36.41 -24.09 -42.53
CA VAL A 588 36.95 -23.17 -43.54
C VAL A 588 37.11 -23.88 -44.90
N GLY A 589 36.95 -25.21 -44.93
CA GLY A 589 37.07 -26.04 -46.12
C GLY A 589 35.97 -25.82 -47.17
N ARG A 590 36.22 -26.27 -48.40
CA ARG A 590 35.24 -26.20 -49.50
C ARG A 590 34.09 -27.20 -49.35
N ALA A 591 34.26 -28.23 -48.54
CA ALA A 591 33.27 -29.27 -48.31
C ALA A 591 32.25 -28.81 -47.25
N HIS A 592 31.22 -28.07 -47.68
CA HIS A 592 30.20 -27.49 -46.80
C HIS A 592 29.52 -28.49 -45.86
N TRP A 593 29.35 -29.75 -46.28
CA TRP A 593 28.76 -30.79 -45.43
C TRP A 593 29.65 -31.13 -44.21
N ARG A 594 30.99 -31.04 -44.33
CA ARG A 594 31.92 -31.26 -43.21
C ARG A 594 31.82 -30.13 -42.20
N ALA A 595 31.63 -28.90 -42.66
CA ALA A 595 31.37 -27.75 -41.79
C ALA A 595 30.07 -27.94 -40.98
N ALA A 596 28.99 -28.41 -41.61
CA ALA A 596 27.73 -28.72 -40.92
C ALA A 596 27.91 -29.82 -39.84
N GLN A 597 28.67 -30.88 -40.15
CA GLN A 597 28.96 -31.94 -39.18
C GLN A 597 29.81 -31.45 -38.01
N ARG A 598 30.84 -30.64 -38.26
CA ARG A 598 31.65 -30.03 -37.20
C ARG A 598 30.81 -29.13 -36.28
N LEU A 599 29.93 -28.30 -36.85
CA LEU A 599 29.01 -27.46 -36.08
C LEU A 599 28.07 -28.30 -35.21
N ALA A 600 27.61 -29.45 -35.70
CA ALA A 600 26.79 -30.39 -34.93
C ALA A 600 27.57 -31.04 -33.77
N ASP A 601 28.88 -31.28 -33.91
CA ASP A 601 29.74 -31.77 -32.83
C ASP A 601 29.98 -30.71 -31.74
N VAL A 602 30.13 -29.44 -32.14
CA VAL A 602 30.16 -28.29 -31.22
C VAL A 602 28.84 -28.16 -30.47
N PHE A 603 27.72 -28.27 -31.20
CA PHE A 603 26.37 -28.28 -30.61
C PHE A 603 26.23 -29.40 -29.57
N TRP A 604 26.61 -30.64 -29.89
CA TRP A 604 26.55 -31.79 -28.95
C TRP A 604 27.33 -31.52 -27.66
N SER A 605 28.57 -31.06 -27.80
CA SER A 605 29.45 -30.77 -26.67
C SER A 605 28.88 -29.71 -25.75
N ARG A 606 28.25 -28.66 -26.31
CA ARG A 606 27.61 -27.60 -25.54
C ARG A 606 26.28 -28.04 -24.97
N TRP A 607 25.45 -28.73 -25.76
CA TRP A 607 24.17 -29.30 -25.36
C TRP A 607 24.30 -30.15 -24.11
N LEU A 608 25.27 -31.08 -24.08
CA LEU A 608 25.53 -31.89 -22.89
C LEU A 608 25.87 -31.05 -21.66
N ARG A 609 26.64 -29.97 -21.82
CA ARG A 609 27.02 -29.08 -20.72
C ARG A 609 25.83 -28.29 -20.16
N GLU A 610 24.93 -27.84 -21.03
CA GLU A 610 23.76 -27.06 -20.65
C GLU A 610 22.61 -27.94 -20.11
N TYR A 611 22.44 -29.14 -20.67
CA TYR A 611 21.35 -30.06 -20.32
C TYR A 611 21.64 -30.90 -19.07
N LEU A 612 22.92 -31.23 -18.79
CA LEU A 612 23.30 -32.10 -17.68
C LEU A 612 22.93 -31.56 -16.28
N PRO A 613 23.14 -30.27 -15.97
CA PRO A 613 22.70 -29.71 -14.68
C PRO A 613 21.18 -29.81 -14.47
N ASP A 614 20.40 -29.76 -15.56
CA ASP A 614 18.94 -29.87 -15.50
C ASP A 614 18.45 -31.30 -15.19
N LEU A 615 19.23 -32.32 -15.53
CA LEU A 615 18.95 -33.72 -15.19
C LEU A 615 19.25 -34.06 -13.72
N GLN A 616 20.23 -33.38 -13.11
CA GLN A 616 20.69 -33.66 -11.75
C GLN A 616 19.82 -33.02 -10.64
N ASN A 617 19.01 -32.00 -10.97
CA ASN A 617 18.17 -31.31 -9.99
C ASN A 617 16.87 -32.06 -9.67
N ARG A 618 16.95 -33.03 -8.75
CA ARG A 618 15.81 -33.54 -7.99
C ARG A 618 15.83 -33.00 -6.54
N ARG A 619 14.76 -32.27 -6.21
CA ARG A 619 14.29 -31.83 -4.88
C ARG A 619 15.12 -30.74 -4.18
N GLU A 620 14.43 -29.62 -3.99
CA GLU A 620 14.70 -28.47 -3.13
C GLU A 620 16.01 -27.67 -3.34
N PRO A 621 15.94 -26.33 -3.44
CA PRO A 621 17.12 -25.47 -3.71
C PRO A 621 18.21 -25.46 -2.61
N HIS A 622 18.02 -26.18 -1.50
CA HIS A 622 18.90 -26.15 -0.32
C HIS A 622 19.38 -27.52 0.14
N SER A 623 18.93 -28.62 -0.46
CA SER A 623 19.45 -29.96 -0.13
C SER A 623 20.64 -30.28 -1.02
N ARG A 624 21.78 -30.58 -0.39
CA ARG A 624 22.87 -31.34 -1.04
C ARG A 624 22.22 -32.61 -1.61
N GLY A 625 22.21 -32.77 -2.93
CA GLY A 625 21.62 -33.95 -3.58
C GLY A 625 22.17 -35.27 -3.00
N PRO A 626 21.46 -36.39 -3.17
CA PRO A 626 21.91 -37.67 -2.63
C PRO A 626 23.32 -38.01 -3.13
N ALA A 627 24.20 -38.41 -2.21
CA ALA A 627 25.57 -38.81 -2.55
C ALA A 627 25.55 -40.03 -3.49
N LEU A 628 26.44 -40.06 -4.48
CA LEU A 628 26.63 -41.19 -5.40
C LEU A 628 26.99 -42.45 -4.60
N LYS A 629 26.29 -43.56 -4.86
CA LYS A 629 26.51 -44.84 -4.17
C LYS A 629 27.00 -45.92 -5.12
N ILE A 630 27.75 -46.86 -4.58
CA ILE A 630 28.08 -48.11 -5.26
C ILE A 630 26.76 -48.83 -5.57
N GLY A 631 26.59 -49.29 -6.81
CA GLY A 631 25.37 -49.92 -7.30
C GLY A 631 24.40 -48.98 -8.01
N ASP A 632 24.60 -47.65 -7.97
CA ASP A 632 23.75 -46.72 -8.70
C ASP A 632 23.87 -46.93 -10.22
N VAL A 633 22.74 -47.01 -10.91
CA VAL A 633 22.67 -47.03 -12.38
C VAL A 633 22.81 -45.60 -12.89
N VAL A 634 23.75 -45.39 -13.81
CA VAL A 634 24.13 -44.05 -14.26
C VAL A 634 24.27 -43.93 -15.78
N ILE A 635 24.01 -42.72 -16.28
CA ILE A 635 24.39 -42.30 -17.62
C ILE A 635 25.69 -41.50 -17.54
N ILE A 636 26.62 -41.82 -18.44
CA ILE A 636 27.88 -41.09 -18.63
C ILE A 636 27.63 -40.03 -19.70
N ALA A 637 27.55 -38.77 -19.29
CA ALA A 637 27.40 -37.66 -20.21
C ALA A 637 28.77 -37.00 -20.41
N ASP A 638 29.48 -37.47 -21.44
CA ASP A 638 30.80 -36.98 -21.79
C ASP A 638 30.83 -36.45 -23.23
N GLY A 639 31.09 -35.15 -23.38
CA GLY A 639 31.17 -34.50 -24.69
C GLY A 639 32.36 -34.93 -25.54
N THR A 640 33.30 -35.71 -24.99
CA THR A 640 34.39 -36.33 -25.77
C THR A 640 33.96 -37.60 -26.51
N LEU A 641 32.77 -38.14 -26.19
CA LEU A 641 32.22 -39.29 -26.87
C LEU A 641 31.56 -38.89 -28.20
N PRO A 642 31.44 -39.83 -29.16
CA PRO A 642 30.76 -39.56 -30.41
C PRO A 642 29.36 -38.98 -30.19
N ARG A 643 28.96 -38.04 -31.06
CA ARG A 643 27.65 -37.40 -31.03
C ARG A 643 26.53 -38.45 -30.95
N ASN A 644 25.47 -38.13 -30.20
CA ASN A 644 24.29 -38.99 -29.97
C ASN A 644 24.56 -40.27 -29.17
N THR A 645 25.73 -40.40 -28.54
CA THR A 645 26.05 -41.56 -27.69
C THR A 645 25.73 -41.27 -26.23
N TRP A 646 24.93 -42.12 -25.61
CA TRP A 646 24.57 -42.05 -24.19
C TRP A 646 25.03 -43.32 -23.46
N PRO A 647 26.33 -43.49 -23.15
CA PRO A 647 26.80 -44.69 -22.48
C PRO A 647 26.20 -44.83 -21.09
N ARG A 648 25.85 -46.07 -20.76
CA ARG A 648 25.26 -46.49 -19.50
C ARG A 648 26.23 -47.33 -18.70
N GLY A 649 26.12 -47.29 -17.37
CA GLY A 649 26.86 -48.21 -16.51
C GLY A 649 26.41 -48.17 -15.07
N ILE A 650 27.06 -48.98 -14.23
CA ILE A 650 26.80 -49.09 -12.79
C ILE A 650 28.03 -48.56 -12.05
N ILE A 651 27.82 -47.71 -11.03
CA ILE A 651 28.91 -47.29 -10.16
C ILE A 651 29.47 -48.51 -9.42
N GLN A 652 30.72 -48.84 -9.68
CA GLN A 652 31.43 -49.94 -9.04
C GLN A 652 32.22 -49.44 -7.83
N GLU A 653 32.87 -48.27 -7.94
CA GLU A 653 33.63 -47.65 -6.85
C GLU A 653 33.45 -46.13 -6.82
N VAL A 654 33.57 -45.54 -5.63
CA VAL A 654 33.48 -44.10 -5.38
C VAL A 654 34.73 -43.59 -4.67
N TYR A 655 35.24 -42.43 -5.11
CA TYR A 655 36.44 -41.80 -4.54
C TYR A 655 36.08 -40.43 -3.94
N PRO A 656 35.81 -40.36 -2.61
CA PRO A 656 35.58 -39.10 -1.91
C PRO A 656 36.88 -38.32 -1.65
N GLY A 657 36.78 -36.99 -1.66
CA GLY A 657 37.87 -36.10 -1.22
C GLY A 657 37.97 -36.00 0.30
N ALA A 658 38.94 -35.22 0.80
CA ALA A 658 39.17 -35.01 2.23
C ALA A 658 37.98 -34.40 3.00
N ASP A 659 37.07 -33.75 2.29
CA ASP A 659 35.81 -33.18 2.80
C ASP A 659 34.62 -34.17 2.75
N GLY A 660 34.87 -35.44 2.39
CA GLY A 660 33.85 -36.48 2.25
C GLY A 660 33.02 -36.40 0.96
N ILE A 661 33.34 -35.50 0.02
CA ILE A 661 32.57 -35.31 -1.23
C ILE A 661 33.15 -36.18 -2.35
N THR A 662 32.33 -37.08 -2.90
CA THR A 662 32.66 -37.92 -4.08
C THR A 662 32.91 -37.06 -5.32
N ARG A 663 34.16 -37.03 -5.78
CA ARG A 663 34.57 -36.27 -6.99
C ARG A 663 34.87 -37.16 -8.18
N VAL A 664 35.20 -38.43 -7.96
CA VAL A 664 35.54 -39.40 -9.01
C VAL A 664 34.84 -40.72 -8.70
N VAL A 665 34.38 -41.41 -9.74
CA VAL A 665 33.76 -42.74 -9.64
C VAL A 665 34.24 -43.65 -10.76
N ASP A 666 34.28 -44.95 -10.50
CA ASP A 666 34.49 -45.97 -11.52
C ASP A 666 33.15 -46.57 -11.92
N VAL A 667 32.85 -46.54 -13.22
CA VAL A 667 31.57 -46.96 -13.78
C VAL A 667 31.79 -48.16 -14.69
N ARG A 668 31.16 -49.29 -14.36
CA ARG A 668 31.17 -50.51 -15.19
C ARG A 668 30.17 -50.37 -16.31
N THR A 669 30.65 -50.38 -17.56
CA THR A 669 29.85 -50.33 -18.79
C THR A 669 29.93 -51.66 -19.55
N ALA A 670 29.13 -51.83 -20.60
CA ALA A 670 29.20 -53.01 -21.48
C ALA A 670 30.58 -53.17 -22.17
N GLY A 671 31.33 -52.08 -22.34
CA GLY A 671 32.67 -52.08 -22.94
C GLY A 671 33.83 -52.08 -21.94
N GLY A 672 33.56 -52.27 -20.64
CA GLY A 672 34.58 -52.25 -19.57
C GLY A 672 34.37 -51.14 -18.53
N ILE A 673 35.34 -50.98 -17.63
CA ILE A 673 35.28 -50.01 -16.51
C ILE A 673 35.84 -48.66 -16.95
N LEU A 674 35.08 -47.59 -16.73
CA LEU A 674 35.45 -46.21 -17.06
C LEU A 674 35.54 -45.36 -15.79
N ARG A 675 36.73 -44.82 -15.50
CA ARG A 675 36.91 -43.80 -14.45
C ARG A 675 36.45 -42.43 -14.94
N ARG A 676 35.50 -41.80 -14.23
CA ARG A 676 34.93 -40.50 -14.63
C ARG A 676 34.73 -39.56 -13.44
N PRO A 677 34.88 -38.23 -13.65
CA PRO A 677 34.50 -37.25 -12.65
C PRO A 677 33.00 -37.35 -12.32
N ALA A 678 32.64 -37.26 -11.04
CA ALA A 678 31.25 -37.32 -10.55
C ALA A 678 30.34 -36.31 -11.26
N LYS A 679 30.87 -35.16 -11.68
CA LYS A 679 30.14 -34.13 -12.44
C LYS A 679 29.65 -34.57 -13.84
N LYS A 680 30.18 -35.67 -14.40
CA LYS A 680 29.75 -36.22 -15.70
C LYS A 680 28.77 -37.39 -15.56
N ILE A 681 28.37 -37.68 -14.33
CA ILE A 681 27.56 -38.84 -13.97
C ILE A 681 26.16 -38.38 -13.61
N ILE A 682 25.16 -38.99 -14.24
CA ILE A 682 23.76 -38.74 -13.96
C ILE A 682 23.17 -40.01 -13.36
N VAL A 683 22.75 -39.95 -12.09
CA VAL A 683 22.08 -41.07 -11.43
C VAL A 683 20.67 -41.20 -11.98
N LEU A 684 20.36 -42.37 -12.51
CA LEU A 684 19.02 -42.71 -12.92
C LEU A 684 18.24 -43.20 -11.70
N PRO A 685 17.01 -42.71 -11.49
CA PRO A 685 16.17 -43.22 -10.42
C PRO A 685 15.73 -44.64 -10.76
N THR A 686 16.33 -45.63 -10.11
CA THR A 686 15.83 -47.00 -10.06
C THR A 686 14.50 -46.99 -9.31
N MET A 687 13.43 -47.49 -9.94
CA MET A 687 12.21 -47.79 -9.19
C MET A 687 12.57 -48.90 -8.19
N SER A 688 12.51 -48.63 -6.89
CA SER A 688 12.58 -49.70 -5.92
C SER A 688 11.41 -50.64 -6.20
N ALA A 689 11.70 -51.92 -6.43
CA ALA A 689 10.70 -52.97 -6.46
C ALA A 689 10.00 -53.02 -5.09
N ALA A 690 8.97 -52.21 -4.92
CA ALA A 690 8.07 -52.22 -3.78
C ALA A 690 6.66 -52.38 -4.34
N HIS A 691 6.32 -53.62 -4.73
CA HIS A 691 4.98 -54.20 -4.80
C HIS A 691 5.06 -55.55 -5.55
N GLN A 692 5.75 -56.52 -4.95
CA GLN A 692 5.50 -57.94 -5.21
C GLN A 692 5.63 -58.67 -3.87
N GLY A 693 4.51 -59.12 -3.32
CA GLY A 693 4.46 -59.86 -2.07
C GLY A 693 3.17 -59.59 -1.30
N GLY A 694 2.11 -60.34 -1.63
CA GLY A 694 0.85 -60.31 -0.89
C GLY A 694 -0.39 -60.66 -1.70
N CYS A 695 -0.31 -61.66 -2.59
CA CYS A 695 -1.50 -62.39 -3.02
C CYS A 695 -1.29 -63.85 -2.61
N SER A 696 -1.83 -64.21 -1.46
CA SER A 696 -2.02 -65.59 -1.04
C SER A 696 -3.42 -65.68 -0.46
N ASP A 697 -4.28 -66.33 -1.23
CA ASP A 697 -5.50 -67.05 -0.88
C ASP A 697 -6.03 -66.93 0.55
N VAL A 698 -7.23 -66.36 0.67
CA VAL A 698 -8.27 -66.87 1.58
C VAL A 698 -9.63 -66.75 0.89
N ASN A 699 -10.09 -67.84 0.26
CA ASN A 699 -11.50 -68.18 0.27
C ASN A 699 -11.90 -68.42 1.73
N ASP A 700 -12.95 -67.77 2.25
CA ASP A 700 -14.24 -68.41 2.52
C ASP A 700 -15.16 -67.54 3.42
N ALA A 701 -16.46 -67.80 3.28
CA ALA A 701 -17.53 -67.62 4.27
C ALA A 701 -18.03 -66.21 4.65
N ALA A 702 -19.12 -65.83 3.95
CA ALA A 702 -20.39 -65.37 4.52
C ALA A 702 -20.46 -65.02 6.02
N ARG A 703 -20.90 -63.78 6.32
CA ARG A 703 -21.96 -63.51 7.32
C ARG A 703 -22.62 -62.16 7.06
N ARG A 704 -23.95 -62.24 6.96
CA ARG A 704 -24.93 -61.15 7.03
C ARG A 704 -24.97 -60.58 8.45
N GLU A 705 -25.13 -59.27 8.56
CA GLU A 705 -25.84 -58.52 9.62
C GLU A 705 -25.90 -57.06 9.10
N ASP A 706 -26.97 -56.66 8.41
CA ASP A 706 -28.12 -55.91 8.97
C ASP A 706 -27.77 -55.04 10.18
N VAL A 707 -27.84 -53.70 10.02
CA VAL A 707 -28.72 -52.79 10.80
C VAL A 707 -28.64 -51.36 10.19
N ARG A 708 -29.73 -51.04 9.48
CA ARG A 708 -30.60 -49.83 9.50
C ARG A 708 -30.05 -48.41 9.60
N ASP A 709 -30.62 -47.63 8.68
CA ASP A 709 -31.05 -46.23 8.78
C ASP A 709 -31.47 -45.76 10.18
N GLY A 710 -31.22 -44.48 10.43
CA GLY A 710 -31.81 -43.73 11.54
C GLY A 710 -31.68 -42.22 11.31
N HIS A 711 -32.63 -41.65 10.56
CA HIS A 711 -33.10 -40.30 10.81
C HIS A 711 -34.16 -40.38 11.91
N GLU A 712 -33.78 -40.00 13.13
CA GLU A 712 -34.51 -39.25 14.18
C GLU A 712 -33.74 -39.36 15.51
#